data_AF-A0A2D2AGW0-F1
#
_entry.id   AF-A0A2D2AGW0-F1
#
_cell.length_a   1.000
_cell.length_b   1.000
_cell.length_c   1.000
_cell.angle_alpha   90.00
_cell.angle_beta   90.00
_cell.angle_gamma   90.00
#
_symmetry.space_group_name_H-M   'P 1'
#
loop_
_entity.id
_entity.type
_entity.pdbx_description
1 polymer ?
#
loop_
_entity_poly.entity_id
_entity_poly.type
_entity_poly.pdbx_seq_one_letter_code
_entity_poly.pdbx_strand_id
1 'polypeptide(L)'
;MAPVHAFTKKCIKRMTVELVTGPGSDVDSFICVFLALGHLAYASTAPASTTAITATGTPTQSILAEATSALSAAGRSSPTSSNGLSTVFQRLFESIDVLGAFIVKATAEAELQLQKLVHPELFYSYGESPPVYPTPQGSGAGEWDDAYAQARAIVANMTTNEKAGILYGGLDAKGCSGFTGSVSRLGFPGICLNDAESGVRTGELVNGYPAQLHIGASWNRSLAFERARHLGREFKAKGVNVLLGPVIGPLGRVAKGGRNWEGFSNDPYLAGELVAPTVAGIQESVIACAKHLIANEQETNRLPFLAGFLGLFNQSVSSNLDDRTMHELYLWPWYDAVKAGVGSVMCSYNRINNSYGCQNSKVINGHLKTELGFQGFVVSDWYAQRSGVASANAGLDMAMPNSRYWDLFQLSLAVANGSVNATRLDDMATRILASWYRFAHFDNPGMKDHASTDARDPASEPVLLQSAVEGHVLVKNIRNALPLKSPKSLSVFGYDADGGRNTSASDSTLYEFGLTNAPEYTNGKSFSGLDMLLYMAEVVPDGNHGPSVALNGTLKTGGGSGAITPTSSISPYDALLQQASQDGTIITGDLASFNPRVNETDVCLVFINALSSESWDRATLADNYSDQLILNVASQCNNTIVVIHNAGIRLVDRWIEHENVTAAIFAHLPGQLSGSSLTEILYGRQSPSGRLPYTVAKKEEDYGSLLEPTLPDSDAFFYSQSNFTEGLFIDYKSFIQSDITPRFAFGFGLTYAEFEYSDLKVKKNSSADTSFLPPDALEPGSVSPEGGIASLYDVIVNIEATITNTGSIAAAEVAQLYIGIPKSGLPRALRGFDKQLIQPGQNTTVSFPIRRRDLSIWDTVQQQWTLQQGSYNVMVGKSVLDIQLNGTLIID
;
A
#
# COMPACT_ATOMS: atom_id res chain seq x y z
N MET A 1 -35.37 -18.88 -21.01
CA MET A 1 -35.25 -17.46 -21.44
C MET A 1 -35.40 -17.22 -22.96
N ALA A 2 -35.19 -18.21 -23.84
CA ALA A 2 -35.36 -18.06 -25.30
C ALA A 2 -36.75 -17.55 -25.81
N PRO A 3 -37.90 -17.87 -25.18
CA PRO A 3 -39.21 -17.40 -25.66
C PRO A 3 -39.45 -15.90 -25.44
N VAL A 4 -38.94 -15.36 -24.32
CA VAL A 4 -39.05 -13.93 -23.97
C VAL A 4 -38.17 -13.10 -24.92
N HIS A 5 -36.99 -13.60 -25.25
CA HIS A 5 -36.04 -12.93 -26.15
C HIS A 5 -36.56 -12.81 -27.60
N ALA A 6 -37.30 -13.81 -28.09
CA ALA A 6 -37.95 -13.76 -29.41
C ALA A 6 -39.13 -12.77 -29.43
N PHE A 7 -39.85 -12.63 -28.31
CA PHE A 7 -40.97 -11.72 -28.15
C PHE A 7 -40.52 -10.25 -28.07
N THR A 8 -39.44 -9.96 -27.33
CA THR A 8 -38.87 -8.61 -27.21
C THR A 8 -38.27 -8.12 -28.53
N LYS A 9 -37.56 -8.98 -29.28
CA LYS A 9 -37.10 -8.64 -30.65
C LYS A 9 -38.26 -8.37 -31.61
N LYS A 10 -39.39 -9.06 -31.45
CA LYS A 10 -40.62 -8.80 -32.21
C LYS A 10 -41.23 -7.44 -31.87
N CYS A 11 -41.24 -7.05 -30.59
CA CYS A 11 -41.76 -5.75 -30.14
C CYS A 11 -40.90 -4.57 -30.62
N ILE A 12 -39.57 -4.68 -30.50
CA ILE A 12 -38.64 -3.64 -30.95
C ILE A 12 -38.76 -3.42 -32.47
N LYS A 13 -38.79 -4.51 -33.25
CA LYS A 13 -38.91 -4.43 -34.72
C LYS A 13 -40.26 -3.88 -35.20
N ARG A 14 -41.31 -3.99 -34.38
CA ARG A 14 -42.66 -3.44 -34.66
C ARG A 14 -42.76 -1.97 -34.26
N MET A 15 -42.14 -1.56 -33.16
CA MET A 15 -42.04 -0.15 -32.75
C MET A 15 -41.31 0.70 -33.80
N THR A 16 -40.26 0.18 -34.44
CA THR A 16 -39.55 0.87 -35.53
C THR A 16 -40.42 1.08 -36.78
N VAL A 17 -41.43 0.23 -37.00
CA VAL A 17 -42.35 0.34 -38.15
C VAL A 17 -43.53 1.28 -37.84
N GLU A 18 -44.10 1.20 -36.62
CA GLU A 18 -45.25 2.04 -36.24
C GLU A 18 -44.87 3.52 -35.99
N LEU A 19 -43.63 3.82 -35.59
CA LEU A 19 -43.11 5.19 -35.51
C LEU A 19 -42.99 5.88 -36.88
N VAL A 20 -42.96 5.12 -37.98
CA VAL A 20 -42.85 5.64 -39.35
C VAL A 20 -44.21 5.77 -40.04
N THR A 21 -45.23 5.00 -39.65
CA THR A 21 -46.52 4.94 -40.38
C THR A 21 -47.76 5.39 -39.57
N GLY A 22 -47.61 5.71 -38.28
CA GLY A 22 -48.71 6.14 -37.41
C GLY A 22 -49.47 4.97 -36.76
N PRO A 23 -50.09 5.16 -35.57
CA PRO A 23 -50.59 4.06 -34.75
C PRO A 23 -51.92 3.49 -35.28
N GLY A 24 -51.95 2.18 -35.50
CA GLY A 24 -53.19 1.42 -35.69
C GLY A 24 -53.83 1.05 -34.34
N SER A 25 -55.15 1.05 -34.28
CA SER A 25 -55.95 0.79 -33.08
C SER A 25 -56.07 -0.71 -32.76
N ASP A 26 -55.04 -1.31 -32.16
CA ASP A 26 -55.09 -2.71 -31.71
C ASP A 26 -54.60 -2.89 -30.26
N VAL A 27 -55.21 -3.83 -29.53
CA VAL A 27 -55.11 -3.98 -28.07
C VAL A 27 -53.70 -4.41 -27.59
N ASP A 28 -52.89 -4.99 -28.47
CA ASP A 28 -51.51 -5.40 -28.17
C ASP A 28 -50.51 -4.22 -28.09
N SER A 29 -50.80 -3.08 -28.74
CA SER A 29 -49.95 -1.87 -28.68
C SER A 29 -50.02 -1.18 -27.31
N PHE A 30 -51.15 -1.32 -26.62
CA PHE A 30 -51.34 -0.83 -25.24
C PHE A 30 -50.53 -1.64 -24.21
N ILE A 31 -50.35 -2.95 -24.44
CA ILE A 31 -49.60 -3.84 -23.53
C ILE A 31 -48.09 -3.55 -23.59
N CYS A 32 -47.56 -3.19 -24.76
CA CYS A 32 -46.15 -2.82 -24.92
C CYS A 32 -45.81 -1.49 -24.22
N VAL A 33 -46.72 -0.51 -24.26
CA VAL A 33 -46.56 0.78 -23.55
C VAL A 33 -46.71 0.61 -22.04
N PHE A 34 -47.60 -0.27 -21.56
CA PHE A 34 -47.78 -0.56 -20.13
C PHE A 34 -46.57 -1.26 -19.49
N LEU A 35 -45.86 -2.14 -20.23
CA LEU A 35 -44.65 -2.80 -19.73
C LEU A 35 -43.44 -1.86 -19.68
N ALA A 36 -43.34 -0.88 -20.59
CA ALA A 36 -42.31 0.16 -20.55
C ALA A 36 -42.51 1.12 -19.36
N LEU A 37 -43.76 1.48 -19.04
CA LEU A 37 -44.09 2.31 -17.88
C LEU A 37 -43.96 1.55 -16.54
N GLY A 38 -44.21 0.23 -16.53
CA GLY A 38 -43.99 -0.63 -15.36
C GLY A 38 -42.52 -0.77 -14.97
N HIS A 39 -41.60 -0.78 -15.94
CA HIS A 39 -40.16 -0.80 -15.66
C HIS A 39 -39.61 0.56 -15.16
N LEU A 40 -40.17 1.68 -15.63
CA LEU A 40 -39.83 3.01 -15.13
C LEU A 40 -40.33 3.24 -13.68
N ALA A 41 -41.44 2.63 -13.28
CA ALA A 41 -41.97 2.72 -11.91
C ALA A 41 -41.20 1.85 -10.89
N TYR A 42 -40.49 0.80 -11.34
CA TYR A 42 -39.64 -0.01 -10.46
C TYR A 42 -38.31 0.70 -10.13
N ALA A 43 -37.84 1.58 -11.01
CA ALA A 43 -36.64 2.39 -10.79
C ALA A 43 -36.83 3.55 -9.80
N SER A 44 -38.07 3.90 -9.42
CA SER A 44 -38.38 5.04 -8.54
C SER A 44 -38.73 4.66 -7.09
N THR A 45 -38.63 3.38 -6.70
CA THR A 45 -39.04 2.91 -5.35
C THR A 45 -37.90 2.26 -4.53
N ALA A 46 -36.64 2.64 -4.79
CA ALA A 46 -35.56 2.39 -3.83
C ALA A 46 -35.68 3.34 -2.61
N PRO A 47 -35.41 2.90 -1.37
CA PRO A 47 -35.74 3.67 -0.17
C PRO A 47 -34.87 4.92 -0.03
N ALA A 48 -35.51 6.05 0.23
CA ALA A 48 -34.86 7.28 0.62
C ALA A 48 -34.18 7.12 1.99
N SER A 49 -32.85 7.20 2.03
CA SER A 49 -32.13 7.65 3.22
C SER A 49 -31.78 9.12 3.03
N THR A 50 -32.17 9.92 4.01
CA THR A 50 -32.11 11.38 4.02
C THR A 50 -30.71 11.87 4.35
N THR A 51 -29.99 12.41 3.36
CA THR A 51 -29.07 13.54 3.54
C THR A 51 -28.93 14.28 2.23
N ALA A 52 -29.34 15.54 2.21
CA ALA A 52 -29.33 16.40 1.04
C ALA A 52 -27.89 16.76 0.64
N ILE A 53 -27.46 16.29 -0.53
CA ILE A 53 -26.35 16.89 -1.27
C ILE A 53 -26.94 17.48 -2.54
N THR A 54 -26.93 18.80 -2.62
CA THR A 54 -27.21 19.58 -3.82
C THR A 54 -26.14 19.29 -4.88
N ALA A 55 -26.34 18.25 -5.69
CA ALA A 55 -25.60 18.05 -6.92
C ALA A 55 -26.17 19.00 -7.98
N THR A 56 -25.44 20.09 -8.23
CA THR A 56 -25.65 20.96 -9.39
C THR A 56 -24.97 20.31 -10.60
N GLY A 57 -25.73 20.13 -11.68
CA GLY A 57 -25.19 19.89 -13.02
C GLY A 57 -25.00 18.43 -13.45
N THR A 58 -26.11 17.73 -13.73
CA THR A 58 -26.08 16.66 -14.74
C THR A 58 -26.55 17.21 -16.10
N PRO A 59 -25.95 16.78 -17.24
CA PRO A 59 -26.39 17.20 -18.59
C PRO A 59 -27.85 16.82 -18.89
N THR A 60 -28.41 15.87 -18.14
CA THR A 60 -29.78 15.37 -18.27
C THR A 60 -30.84 16.35 -17.78
N GLN A 61 -30.55 17.23 -16.81
CA GLN A 61 -31.56 18.19 -16.33
C GLN A 61 -31.63 19.48 -17.15
N SER A 62 -30.51 19.95 -17.72
CA SER A 62 -30.52 21.19 -18.54
C SER A 62 -31.21 20.98 -19.89
N ILE A 63 -31.06 19.81 -20.48
CA ILE A 63 -31.62 19.49 -21.82
C ILE A 63 -33.12 19.16 -21.71
N LEU A 64 -33.55 18.49 -20.63
CA LEU A 64 -34.98 18.29 -20.37
C LEU A 64 -35.67 19.63 -20.10
N ALA A 65 -35.01 20.57 -19.42
CA ALA A 65 -35.52 21.93 -19.24
C ALA A 65 -35.63 22.70 -20.57
N GLU A 66 -34.66 22.55 -21.48
CA GLU A 66 -34.73 23.12 -22.83
C GLU A 66 -35.86 22.51 -23.67
N ALA A 67 -36.02 21.19 -23.66
CA ALA A 67 -37.10 20.49 -24.38
C ALA A 67 -38.50 20.90 -23.85
N THR A 68 -38.64 21.01 -22.52
CA THR A 68 -39.89 21.44 -21.87
C THR A 68 -40.17 22.93 -22.16
N SER A 69 -39.13 23.77 -22.26
CA SER A 69 -39.25 25.17 -22.68
C SER A 69 -39.66 25.32 -24.15
N ALA A 70 -39.15 24.46 -25.04
CA ALA A 70 -39.50 24.46 -26.46
C ALA A 70 -40.94 23.98 -26.71
N LEU A 71 -41.39 22.94 -25.98
CA LEU A 71 -42.77 22.44 -26.02
C LEU A 71 -43.79 23.45 -25.44
N SER A 72 -43.43 24.17 -24.37
CA SER A 72 -44.29 25.21 -23.79
C SER A 72 -44.36 26.49 -24.64
N ALA A 73 -43.30 26.81 -25.39
CA ALA A 73 -43.30 27.90 -26.37
C ALA A 73 -44.15 27.58 -27.62
N ALA A 74 -44.16 26.32 -28.08
CA ALA A 74 -44.98 25.88 -29.21
C ALA A 74 -46.49 25.86 -28.89
N GLY A 75 -46.86 25.67 -27.62
CA GLY A 75 -48.27 25.61 -27.19
C GLY A 75 -49.00 26.95 -27.01
N ARG A 76 -48.33 28.11 -27.18
CA ARG A 76 -48.92 29.45 -26.92
C ARG A 76 -49.13 30.35 -28.14
N SER A 77 -48.85 29.89 -29.36
CA SER A 77 -49.09 30.68 -30.58
C SER A 77 -50.26 30.13 -31.40
N SER A 78 -51.38 30.83 -31.43
CA SER A 78 -52.45 30.60 -32.41
C SER A 78 -51.95 30.91 -33.83
N PRO A 79 -51.97 29.96 -34.79
CA PRO A 79 -51.48 30.24 -36.14
C PRO A 79 -52.61 30.85 -37.00
N THR A 80 -52.46 32.12 -37.37
CA THR A 80 -53.34 32.81 -38.33
C THR A 80 -52.74 32.95 -39.74
N SER A 81 -51.82 32.06 -40.15
CA SER A 81 -51.43 31.93 -41.57
C SER A 81 -50.79 30.58 -41.91
N SER A 82 -50.89 30.17 -43.18
CA SER A 82 -50.39 28.89 -43.73
C SER A 82 -48.88 28.67 -43.60
N ASN A 83 -48.08 29.72 -43.36
CA ASN A 83 -46.63 29.59 -43.17
C ASN A 83 -46.21 29.16 -41.76
N GLY A 84 -47.04 29.39 -40.74
CA GLY A 84 -46.74 29.02 -39.34
C GLY A 84 -46.84 27.51 -39.07
N LEU A 85 -47.72 26.81 -39.79
CA LEU A 85 -47.83 25.35 -39.70
C LEU A 85 -46.58 24.63 -40.23
N SER A 86 -45.98 25.12 -41.32
CA SER A 86 -44.75 24.50 -41.88
C SER A 86 -43.56 24.62 -40.93
N THR A 87 -43.42 25.76 -40.22
CA THR A 87 -42.34 26.00 -39.26
C THR A 87 -42.54 25.21 -37.97
N VAL A 88 -43.79 25.02 -37.53
CA VAL A 88 -44.13 24.13 -36.40
C VAL A 88 -43.84 22.68 -36.74
N PHE A 89 -44.21 22.21 -37.95
CA PHE A 89 -43.90 20.85 -38.40
C PHE A 89 -42.39 20.62 -38.55
N GLN A 90 -41.65 21.56 -39.11
CA GLN A 90 -40.19 21.44 -39.29
C GLN A 90 -39.46 21.36 -37.94
N ARG A 91 -39.87 22.16 -36.94
CA ARG A 91 -39.35 22.07 -35.56
C ARG A 91 -39.78 20.79 -34.86
N LEU A 92 -40.98 20.28 -35.14
CA LEU A 92 -41.43 18.97 -34.64
C LEU A 92 -40.58 17.83 -35.23
N PHE A 93 -40.26 17.88 -36.53
CA PHE A 93 -39.41 16.90 -37.20
C PHE A 93 -37.96 16.94 -36.70
N GLU A 94 -37.36 18.14 -36.54
CA GLU A 94 -36.05 18.29 -35.90
C GLU A 94 -36.04 17.75 -34.46
N SER A 95 -37.14 17.97 -33.71
CA SER A 95 -37.30 17.42 -32.35
C SER A 95 -37.48 15.89 -32.36
N ILE A 96 -38.13 15.32 -33.37
CA ILE A 96 -38.30 13.87 -33.55
C ILE A 96 -36.97 13.22 -33.94
N ASP A 97 -36.15 13.85 -34.77
CA ASP A 97 -34.83 13.34 -35.14
C ASP A 97 -33.86 13.38 -33.96
N VAL A 98 -33.90 14.46 -33.16
CA VAL A 98 -33.13 14.56 -31.90
C VAL A 98 -33.61 13.53 -30.88
N LEU A 99 -34.93 13.35 -30.73
CA LEU A 99 -35.51 12.34 -29.84
C LEU A 99 -35.21 10.92 -30.32
N GLY A 100 -35.21 10.70 -31.64
CA GLY A 100 -34.85 9.43 -32.28
C GLY A 100 -33.38 9.09 -32.06
N ALA A 101 -32.47 10.04 -32.27
CA ALA A 101 -31.06 9.89 -31.97
C ALA A 101 -30.81 9.62 -30.48
N PHE A 102 -31.56 10.30 -29.59
CA PHE A 102 -31.51 10.05 -28.15
C PHE A 102 -32.01 8.65 -27.78
N ILE A 103 -33.14 8.19 -28.32
CA ILE A 103 -33.67 6.84 -28.08
C ILE A 103 -32.71 5.78 -28.61
N VAL A 104 -32.11 5.99 -29.77
CA VAL A 104 -31.10 5.07 -30.33
C VAL A 104 -29.86 5.03 -29.44
N LYS A 105 -29.38 6.18 -28.96
CA LYS A 105 -28.23 6.24 -28.05
C LYS A 105 -28.53 5.59 -26.71
N ALA A 106 -29.69 5.89 -26.11
CA ALA A 106 -30.12 5.31 -24.85
C ALA A 106 -30.39 3.80 -24.95
N THR A 107 -30.93 3.31 -26.07
CA THR A 107 -31.12 1.87 -26.30
C THR A 107 -29.79 1.16 -26.56
N ALA A 108 -28.85 1.78 -27.28
CA ALA A 108 -27.50 1.25 -27.46
C ALA A 108 -26.71 1.21 -26.13
N GLU A 109 -26.83 2.26 -25.30
CA GLU A 109 -26.24 2.30 -23.95
C GLU A 109 -26.88 1.22 -23.06
N ALA A 110 -28.20 1.07 -23.07
CA ALA A 110 -28.89 0.02 -22.31
C ALA A 110 -28.52 -1.40 -22.79
N GLU A 111 -28.37 -1.61 -24.10
CA GLU A 111 -27.93 -2.88 -24.67
C GLU A 111 -26.47 -3.19 -24.29
N LEU A 112 -25.58 -2.19 -24.32
CA LEU A 112 -24.20 -2.32 -23.87
C LEU A 112 -24.14 -2.67 -22.37
N GLN A 113 -24.91 -1.98 -21.52
CA GLN A 113 -24.96 -2.27 -20.09
C GLN A 113 -25.51 -3.68 -19.83
N LEU A 114 -26.52 -4.11 -20.59
CA LEU A 114 -27.01 -5.49 -20.52
C LEU A 114 -25.96 -6.50 -20.98
N GLN A 115 -25.18 -6.20 -22.03
CA GLN A 115 -24.08 -7.06 -22.46
C GLN A 115 -22.96 -7.14 -21.42
N LYS A 116 -22.59 -6.02 -20.79
CA LYS A 116 -21.64 -5.99 -19.66
C LYS A 116 -22.13 -6.82 -18.48
N LEU A 117 -23.43 -6.77 -18.19
CA LEU A 117 -24.03 -7.56 -17.11
C LEU A 117 -24.05 -9.07 -17.42
N VAL A 118 -24.33 -9.44 -18.67
CA VAL A 118 -24.50 -10.86 -19.08
C VAL A 118 -23.17 -11.51 -19.50
N HIS A 119 -22.20 -10.72 -19.98
CA HIS A 119 -20.89 -11.17 -20.45
C HIS A 119 -19.74 -10.32 -19.89
N PRO A 120 -19.65 -10.12 -18.57
CA PRO A 120 -18.71 -9.18 -17.97
C PRO A 120 -17.24 -9.47 -18.32
N GLU A 121 -16.87 -10.75 -18.43
CA GLU A 121 -15.53 -11.20 -18.82
C GLU A 121 -15.07 -10.64 -20.18
N LEU A 122 -15.99 -10.46 -21.15
CA LEU A 122 -15.63 -9.93 -22.47
C LEU A 122 -15.19 -8.46 -22.42
N PHE A 123 -15.62 -7.72 -21.40
CA PHE A 123 -15.36 -6.29 -21.28
C PHE A 123 -14.24 -5.98 -20.28
N TYR A 124 -14.09 -6.81 -19.24
CA TYR A 124 -13.24 -6.50 -18.10
C TYR A 124 -12.14 -7.52 -17.82
N SER A 125 -11.91 -8.49 -18.70
CA SER A 125 -10.89 -9.53 -18.46
C SER A 125 -9.93 -9.76 -19.64
N TYR A 126 -10.17 -9.18 -20.82
CA TYR A 126 -9.35 -9.42 -22.01
C TYR A 126 -8.76 -8.15 -22.61
N GLY A 127 -7.50 -8.24 -23.04
CA GLY A 127 -6.86 -7.28 -23.94
C GLY A 127 -6.11 -6.12 -23.29
N GLU A 128 -6.29 -5.86 -22.00
CA GLU A 128 -5.65 -4.72 -21.33
C GLU A 128 -4.29 -5.04 -20.70
N SER A 129 -4.08 -6.29 -20.29
CA SER A 129 -2.77 -6.79 -19.88
C SER A 129 -2.19 -7.71 -20.96
N PRO A 130 -1.04 -7.37 -21.58
CA PRO A 130 -0.51 -8.15 -22.69
C PRO A 130 -0.01 -9.53 -22.23
N PRO A 131 -0.19 -10.59 -23.03
CA PRO A 131 0.29 -11.91 -22.67
C PRO A 131 1.81 -12.03 -22.82
N VAL A 132 2.49 -12.62 -21.83
CA VAL A 132 3.92 -12.94 -21.90
C VAL A 132 4.12 -14.42 -21.56
N TYR A 133 4.35 -15.23 -22.60
CA TYR A 133 4.53 -16.68 -22.48
C TYR A 133 5.65 -17.15 -23.44
N PRO A 134 6.34 -18.26 -23.13
CA PRO A 134 6.23 -19.05 -21.90
C PRO A 134 6.83 -18.34 -20.68
N THR A 135 6.58 -18.85 -19.47
CA THR A 135 7.32 -18.43 -18.27
C THR A 135 8.82 -18.72 -18.46
N PRO A 136 9.72 -17.74 -18.25
CA PRO A 136 11.16 -17.98 -18.25
C PRO A 136 11.56 -18.93 -17.13
N GLN A 137 12.32 -19.97 -17.47
CA GLN A 137 12.88 -20.89 -16.49
C GLN A 137 13.99 -20.19 -15.68
N GLY A 138 14.07 -20.50 -14.40
CA GLY A 138 15.14 -20.02 -13.53
C GLY A 138 16.49 -20.56 -14.00
N SER A 139 17.43 -19.66 -14.27
CA SER A 139 18.75 -20.04 -14.76
C SER A 139 19.62 -20.58 -13.63
N GLY A 140 19.46 -20.06 -12.42
CA GLY A 140 20.35 -20.29 -11.29
C GLY A 140 21.66 -19.51 -11.40
N ALA A 141 21.73 -18.48 -12.25
CA ALA A 141 22.96 -17.74 -12.46
C ALA A 141 23.44 -16.98 -11.21
N GLY A 142 24.75 -16.72 -11.15
CA GLY A 142 25.37 -15.97 -10.06
C GLY A 142 25.37 -16.76 -8.75
N GLU A 143 24.96 -16.12 -7.66
CA GLU A 143 24.98 -16.72 -6.33
C GLU A 143 23.95 -17.85 -6.13
N TRP A 144 23.08 -18.08 -7.11
CA TRP A 144 22.06 -19.14 -7.08
C TRP A 144 22.56 -20.49 -7.58
N ASP A 145 23.77 -20.58 -8.15
CA ASP A 145 24.24 -21.75 -8.92
C ASP A 145 24.22 -23.03 -8.09
N ASP A 146 24.85 -23.00 -6.90
CA ASP A 146 24.89 -24.14 -5.99
C ASP A 146 23.50 -24.59 -5.51
N ALA A 147 22.61 -23.64 -5.25
CA ALA A 147 21.26 -23.93 -4.77
C ALA A 147 20.38 -24.51 -5.90
N TYR A 148 20.50 -23.99 -7.11
CA TYR A 148 19.83 -24.53 -8.29
C TYR A 148 20.35 -25.91 -8.68
N ALA A 149 21.66 -26.14 -8.57
CA ALA A 149 22.26 -27.45 -8.82
C ALA A 149 21.67 -28.51 -7.87
N GLN A 150 21.59 -28.20 -6.57
CA GLN A 150 20.96 -29.07 -5.57
C GLN A 150 19.46 -29.26 -5.84
N ALA A 151 18.73 -28.18 -6.11
CA ALA A 151 17.31 -28.21 -6.42
C ALA A 151 16.99 -29.07 -7.66
N ARG A 152 17.71 -28.89 -8.76
CA ARG A 152 17.52 -29.70 -9.98
C ARG A 152 17.82 -31.18 -9.73
N ALA A 153 18.84 -31.49 -8.93
CA ALA A 153 19.19 -32.88 -8.60
C ALA A 153 18.08 -33.60 -7.82
N ILE A 154 17.43 -32.92 -6.87
CA ILE A 154 16.29 -33.51 -6.14
C ILE A 154 15.02 -33.57 -7.02
N VAL A 155 14.72 -32.52 -7.79
CA VAL A 155 13.55 -32.47 -8.71
C VAL A 155 13.62 -33.57 -9.77
N ALA A 156 14.80 -33.87 -10.30
CA ALA A 156 15.00 -34.97 -11.25
C ALA A 156 14.62 -36.35 -10.68
N ASN A 157 14.65 -36.51 -9.35
CA ASN A 157 14.28 -37.74 -8.65
C ASN A 157 12.84 -37.73 -8.09
N MET A 158 12.08 -36.65 -8.31
CA MET A 158 10.68 -36.55 -7.93
C MET A 158 9.76 -37.10 -9.02
N THR A 159 8.72 -37.81 -8.62
CA THR A 159 7.55 -38.10 -9.47
C THR A 159 6.75 -36.82 -9.75
N THR A 160 5.91 -36.83 -10.79
CA THR A 160 5.00 -35.70 -11.10
C THR A 160 4.12 -35.34 -9.90
N ASN A 161 3.64 -36.34 -9.14
CA ASN A 161 2.84 -36.12 -7.94
C ASN A 161 3.67 -35.49 -6.81
N GLU A 162 4.91 -35.95 -6.58
CA GLU A 162 5.80 -35.33 -5.58
C GLU A 162 6.09 -33.86 -5.95
N LYS A 163 6.34 -33.57 -7.23
CA LYS A 163 6.51 -32.18 -7.71
C LYS A 163 5.25 -31.35 -7.48
N ALA A 164 4.08 -31.84 -7.90
CA ALA A 164 2.82 -31.14 -7.71
C ALA A 164 2.49 -30.89 -6.22
N GLY A 165 2.79 -31.87 -5.36
CA GLY A 165 2.45 -31.84 -3.93
C GLY A 165 3.17 -30.76 -3.13
N ILE A 166 4.29 -30.22 -3.60
CA ILE A 166 5.04 -29.15 -2.92
C ILE A 166 4.65 -27.74 -3.39
N LEU A 167 3.79 -27.62 -4.41
CA LEU A 167 3.42 -26.33 -5.05
C LEU A 167 2.19 -25.68 -4.43
N TYR A 168 1.59 -26.26 -3.41
CA TYR A 168 0.44 -25.69 -2.74
C TYR A 168 0.42 -26.05 -1.25
N GLY A 169 -0.27 -25.22 -0.46
CA GLY A 169 -0.41 -25.47 0.97
C GLY A 169 -1.44 -26.57 1.31
N GLY A 170 -1.19 -27.26 2.42
CA GLY A 170 -2.06 -28.32 2.93
C GLY A 170 -3.07 -27.83 3.98
N LEU A 171 -3.94 -28.74 4.44
CA LEU A 171 -4.87 -28.46 5.55
C LEU A 171 -4.19 -28.36 6.92
N ASP A 172 -3.06 -29.06 7.11
CA ASP A 172 -2.26 -28.96 8.33
C ASP A 172 -1.16 -27.91 8.13
N ALA A 173 -1.37 -26.72 8.68
CA ALA A 173 -0.43 -25.62 8.59
C ALA A 173 0.71 -25.72 9.62
N LYS A 174 0.70 -26.72 10.52
CA LYS A 174 1.69 -26.89 11.60
C LYS A 174 1.97 -25.62 12.41
N GLY A 175 0.93 -24.81 12.63
CA GLY A 175 0.99 -23.55 13.36
C GLY A 175 1.49 -22.34 12.56
N CYS A 176 1.82 -22.50 11.27
CA CYS A 176 2.21 -21.40 10.38
C CYS A 176 0.97 -20.78 9.67
N SER A 177 1.11 -19.60 9.06
CA SER A 177 0.10 -19.03 8.15
C SER A 177 -0.19 -19.94 6.95
N GLY A 178 0.84 -20.65 6.47
CA GLY A 178 0.74 -21.67 5.42
C GLY A 178 1.87 -22.68 5.49
N PHE A 179 1.61 -23.92 5.08
CA PHE A 179 2.60 -24.99 5.08
C PHE A 179 2.47 -25.86 3.82
N THR A 180 3.57 -26.05 3.09
CA THR A 180 3.59 -26.83 1.85
C THR A 180 3.61 -28.35 2.10
N GLY A 181 3.36 -29.15 1.06
CA GLY A 181 3.61 -30.59 1.12
C GLY A 181 5.10 -30.93 1.30
N SER A 182 5.38 -32.18 1.63
CA SER A 182 6.74 -32.70 1.85
C SER A 182 7.08 -33.84 0.89
N VAL A 183 8.38 -34.15 0.76
CA VAL A 183 8.87 -35.32 0.01
C VAL A 183 9.89 -36.05 0.89
N SER A 184 9.39 -36.74 1.92
CA SER A 184 10.23 -37.37 2.96
C SER A 184 11.27 -38.36 2.41
N ARG A 185 10.94 -39.11 1.34
CA ARG A 185 11.88 -40.04 0.69
C ARG A 185 13.15 -39.35 0.17
N LEU A 186 13.04 -38.06 -0.19
CA LEU A 186 14.13 -37.25 -0.70
C LEU A 186 14.63 -36.21 0.32
N GLY A 187 14.19 -36.30 1.57
CA GLY A 187 14.65 -35.42 2.65
C GLY A 187 14.09 -33.99 2.61
N PHE A 188 13.04 -33.72 1.83
CA PHE A 188 12.38 -32.41 1.86
C PHE A 188 11.23 -32.41 2.89
N PRO A 189 11.33 -31.65 4.00
CA PRO A 189 10.34 -31.70 5.09
C PRO A 189 9.08 -30.85 4.84
N GLY A 190 9.07 -30.06 3.77
CA GLY A 190 8.10 -28.99 3.54
C GLY A 190 8.65 -27.62 3.95
N ILE A 191 7.85 -26.58 3.76
CA ILE A 191 8.20 -25.17 4.04
C ILE A 191 7.07 -24.57 4.86
N CYS A 192 7.43 -23.98 6.00
CA CYS A 192 6.56 -23.14 6.81
C CYS A 192 6.68 -21.68 6.35
N LEU A 193 5.54 -21.07 6.00
CA LEU A 193 5.43 -19.65 5.67
C LEU A 193 4.61 -18.96 6.76
N ASN A 194 5.14 -17.89 7.35
CA ASN A 194 4.46 -17.18 8.43
C ASN A 194 4.62 -15.67 8.35
N ASP A 195 3.61 -14.96 8.83
CA ASP A 195 3.64 -13.50 9.03
C ASP A 195 4.42 -13.17 10.32
N ALA A 196 4.86 -11.94 10.56
CA ALA A 196 4.78 -10.73 9.75
C ALA A 196 6.15 -10.02 9.63
N GLU A 197 6.19 -8.94 8.86
CA GLU A 197 7.34 -8.04 8.67
C GLU A 197 7.75 -7.23 9.92
N SER A 198 6.97 -7.28 11.00
CA SER A 198 7.24 -6.58 12.27
C SER A 198 7.43 -7.51 13.48
N GLY A 199 7.28 -8.82 13.30
CA GLY A 199 7.44 -9.82 14.36
C GLY A 199 6.82 -11.15 13.93
N VAL A 200 7.13 -12.25 14.62
CA VAL A 200 6.47 -13.54 14.34
C VAL A 200 5.01 -13.45 14.81
N ARG A 201 4.08 -13.32 13.86
CA ARG A 201 2.65 -13.24 14.15
C ARG A 201 2.17 -14.53 14.80
N THR A 202 1.25 -14.40 15.76
CA THR A 202 0.71 -15.47 16.61
C THR A 202 1.76 -16.31 17.35
N GLY A 203 3.03 -15.86 17.36
CA GLY A 203 4.09 -16.44 18.14
C GLY A 203 4.04 -15.98 19.60
N GLU A 204 4.25 -16.91 20.53
CA GLU A 204 4.55 -16.60 21.92
C GLU A 204 6.07 -16.49 22.11
N LEU A 205 6.55 -15.79 23.14
CA LEU A 205 8.00 -15.68 23.45
C LEU A 205 8.82 -15.11 22.28
N VAL A 206 8.30 -14.05 21.66
CA VAL A 206 8.89 -13.30 20.54
C VAL A 206 8.87 -11.82 20.87
N ASN A 207 9.72 -11.05 20.17
CA ASN A 207 9.68 -9.59 20.23
C ASN A 207 8.67 -9.00 19.22
N GLY A 208 8.23 -7.79 19.48
CA GLY A 208 7.48 -6.94 18.54
C GLY A 208 8.31 -5.72 18.15
N TYR A 209 8.76 -5.71 16.90
CA TYR A 209 9.59 -4.66 16.33
C TYR A 209 8.72 -3.49 15.82
N PRO A 210 9.28 -2.28 15.67
CA PRO A 210 8.59 -1.18 15.01
C PRO A 210 8.15 -1.54 13.60
N ALA A 211 7.02 -1.01 13.14
CA ALA A 211 6.54 -1.25 11.77
C ALA A 211 7.49 -0.65 10.72
N GLN A 212 7.43 -1.13 9.48
CA GLN A 212 8.32 -0.61 8.43
C GLN A 212 8.10 0.89 8.17
N LEU A 213 6.89 1.44 8.34
CA LEU A 213 6.67 2.89 8.23
C LEU A 213 7.49 3.68 9.24
N HIS A 214 7.61 3.14 10.46
CA HIS A 214 8.44 3.71 11.51
C HIS A 214 9.94 3.62 11.13
N ILE A 215 10.35 2.54 10.46
CA ILE A 215 11.71 2.40 9.91
C ILE A 215 11.93 3.35 8.72
N GLY A 216 10.92 3.56 7.88
CA GLY A 216 10.94 4.59 6.84
C GLY A 216 11.20 5.97 7.42
N ALA A 217 10.54 6.29 8.54
CA ALA A 217 10.74 7.54 9.27
C ALA A 217 12.14 7.68 9.88
N SER A 218 12.89 6.58 10.08
CA SER A 218 14.27 6.62 10.57
C SER A 218 15.28 7.11 9.52
N TRP A 219 15.01 6.88 8.23
CA TRP A 219 15.94 7.14 7.11
C TRP A 219 17.32 6.51 7.35
N ASN A 220 17.36 5.26 7.84
CA ASN A 220 18.57 4.59 8.27
C ASN A 220 18.69 3.17 7.68
N ARG A 221 19.56 3.02 6.67
CA ARG A 221 19.80 1.74 5.96
C ARG A 221 20.37 0.66 6.89
N SER A 222 21.31 1.03 7.76
CA SER A 222 21.95 0.09 8.68
C SER A 222 20.96 -0.41 9.74
N LEU A 223 20.09 0.47 10.22
CA LEU A 223 19.05 0.10 11.18
C LEU A 223 18.00 -0.81 10.54
N ALA A 224 17.63 -0.57 9.27
CA ALA A 224 16.76 -1.47 8.51
C ALA A 224 17.37 -2.88 8.39
N PHE A 225 18.67 -2.99 8.08
CA PHE A 225 19.39 -4.26 8.05
C PHE A 225 19.42 -4.97 9.42
N GLU A 226 19.88 -4.29 10.48
CA GLU A 226 20.03 -4.93 11.79
C GLU A 226 18.68 -5.34 12.39
N ARG A 227 17.63 -4.53 12.23
CA ARG A 227 16.26 -4.93 12.61
C ARG A 227 15.85 -6.22 11.90
N ALA A 228 16.02 -6.25 10.58
CA ALA A 228 15.62 -7.36 9.74
C ALA A 228 16.41 -8.65 10.03
N ARG A 229 17.69 -8.50 10.40
CA ARG A 229 18.58 -9.57 10.82
C ARG A 229 18.09 -10.27 12.09
N HIS A 230 17.75 -9.49 13.12
CA HIS A 230 17.20 -10.07 14.36
C HIS A 230 15.82 -10.67 14.14
N LEU A 231 14.98 -10.02 13.34
CA LEU A 231 13.69 -10.56 12.93
C LEU A 231 13.84 -11.94 12.26
N GLY A 232 14.71 -12.08 11.26
CA GLY A 232 14.97 -13.35 10.58
C GLY A 232 15.43 -14.47 11.53
N ARG A 233 16.23 -14.15 12.56
CA ARG A 233 16.65 -15.12 13.58
C ARG A 233 15.48 -15.61 14.42
N GLU A 234 14.55 -14.74 14.81
CA GLU A 234 13.36 -15.15 15.56
C GLU A 234 12.47 -16.08 14.74
N PHE A 235 12.27 -15.77 13.46
CA PHE A 235 11.55 -16.63 12.52
C PHE A 235 12.20 -18.01 12.41
N LYS A 236 13.52 -18.07 12.26
CA LYS A 236 14.26 -19.34 12.23
C LYS A 236 14.10 -20.12 13.53
N ALA A 237 14.21 -19.46 14.69
CA ALA A 237 14.04 -20.08 16.00
C ALA A 237 12.63 -20.66 16.19
N LYS A 238 11.63 -20.07 15.56
CA LYS A 238 10.25 -20.57 15.51
C LYS A 238 9.99 -21.59 14.40
N GLY A 239 11.02 -22.08 13.72
CA GLY A 239 10.89 -23.10 12.68
C GLY A 239 10.23 -22.59 11.40
N VAL A 240 10.24 -21.28 11.13
CA VAL A 240 9.69 -20.69 9.92
C VAL A 240 10.76 -20.64 8.83
N ASN A 241 10.43 -21.08 7.61
CA ASN A 241 11.34 -21.04 6.48
C ASN A 241 11.20 -19.74 5.67
N VAL A 242 9.97 -19.21 5.57
CA VAL A 242 9.66 -18.00 4.80
C VAL A 242 8.98 -16.98 5.69
N LEU A 243 9.64 -15.84 5.87
CA LEU A 243 9.03 -14.66 6.45
C LEU A 243 8.22 -13.94 5.36
N LEU A 244 6.93 -13.74 5.61
CA LEU A 244 6.02 -13.07 4.68
C LEU A 244 6.19 -11.54 4.72
N GLY A 245 7.34 -11.08 4.26
CA GLY A 245 7.76 -9.69 4.20
C GLY A 245 9.18 -9.59 3.63
N PRO A 246 9.67 -8.37 3.33
CA PRO A 246 9.07 -7.07 3.66
C PRO A 246 7.96 -6.61 2.71
N VAL A 247 7.24 -5.55 3.10
CA VAL A 247 6.21 -4.91 2.26
C VAL A 247 6.78 -3.72 1.49
N ILE A 248 6.57 -3.71 0.17
CA ILE A 248 6.85 -2.60 -0.75
C ILE A 248 5.68 -2.32 -1.72
N GLY A 249 4.51 -2.95 -1.48
CA GLY A 249 3.22 -2.72 -2.13
C GLY A 249 2.11 -3.05 -1.13
N PRO A 250 1.33 -2.09 -0.60
CA PRO A 250 1.13 -0.72 -1.09
C PRO A 250 2.39 0.16 -1.00
N LEU A 251 2.59 0.99 -2.02
CA LEU A 251 3.58 2.07 -1.96
C LEU A 251 3.00 3.28 -1.21
N GLY A 252 1.68 3.51 -1.29
CA GLY A 252 1.01 4.59 -0.56
C GLY A 252 0.33 5.61 -1.48
N ARG A 253 -0.25 5.14 -2.59
CA ARG A 253 -1.04 5.98 -3.50
C ARG A 253 -2.27 6.58 -2.81
N VAL A 254 -3.01 5.76 -2.06
CA VAL A 254 -4.23 6.18 -1.35
C VAL A 254 -3.86 6.65 0.05
N ALA A 255 -4.13 7.93 0.37
CA ALA A 255 -3.77 8.53 1.65
C ALA A 255 -4.49 7.88 2.84
N LYS A 256 -5.75 7.44 2.64
CA LYS A 256 -6.54 6.66 3.61
C LYS A 256 -6.24 5.15 3.61
N GLY A 257 -5.24 4.70 2.85
CA GLY A 257 -4.93 3.28 2.67
C GLY A 257 -4.76 2.50 3.97
N GLY A 258 -5.47 1.37 4.09
CA GLY A 258 -5.50 0.54 5.30
C GLY A 258 -4.15 -0.03 5.75
N ARG A 259 -3.23 -0.30 4.81
CA ARG A 259 -1.97 -1.01 5.10
C ARG A 259 -0.69 -0.26 4.70
N ASN A 260 -0.76 1.04 4.42
CA ASN A 260 0.44 1.83 4.10
C ASN A 260 1.50 1.74 5.21
N TRP A 261 1.08 1.48 6.46
CA TRP A 261 1.95 1.35 7.62
C TRP A 261 2.87 0.12 7.61
N GLU A 262 2.49 -0.92 6.85
CA GLU A 262 3.33 -2.12 6.65
C GLU A 262 4.47 -1.84 5.68
N GLY A 263 4.32 -0.86 4.78
CA GLY A 263 5.36 -0.39 3.86
C GLY A 263 6.30 0.64 4.50
N PHE A 264 7.35 1.04 3.77
CA PHE A 264 8.34 1.99 4.30
C PHE A 264 7.94 3.47 4.09
N SER A 265 7.48 3.82 2.90
CA SER A 265 7.35 5.21 2.46
C SER A 265 6.49 5.32 1.21
N ASN A 266 5.88 6.49 1.02
CA ASN A 266 5.19 6.89 -0.20
C ASN A 266 6.13 7.31 -1.35
N ASP A 267 7.45 7.12 -1.21
CA ASP A 267 8.44 7.39 -2.25
C ASP A 267 9.18 6.11 -2.69
N PRO A 268 9.30 5.85 -4.02
CA PRO A 268 9.92 4.65 -4.55
C PRO A 268 11.41 4.52 -4.22
N TYR A 269 12.15 5.63 -4.16
CA TYR A 269 13.59 5.60 -3.89
C TYR A 269 13.84 5.29 -2.41
N LEU A 270 13.12 5.96 -1.49
CA LEU A 270 13.24 5.66 -0.06
C LEU A 270 12.83 4.20 0.25
N ALA A 271 11.72 3.72 -0.34
CA ALA A 271 11.32 2.33 -0.19
C ALA A 271 12.37 1.36 -0.75
N GLY A 272 12.93 1.64 -1.93
CA GLY A 272 13.98 0.83 -2.57
C GLY A 272 15.28 0.74 -1.75
N GLU A 273 15.72 1.86 -1.19
CA GLU A 273 16.95 1.93 -0.40
C GLU A 273 16.82 1.27 0.99
N LEU A 274 15.60 1.05 1.48
CA LEU A 274 15.33 0.37 2.75
C LEU A 274 14.93 -1.11 2.57
N VAL A 275 14.36 -1.49 1.42
CA VAL A 275 14.00 -2.89 1.17
C VAL A 275 15.22 -3.77 0.95
N ALA A 276 16.23 -3.30 0.20
CA ALA A 276 17.45 -4.07 -0.05
C ALA A 276 18.18 -4.51 1.24
N PRO A 277 18.51 -3.61 2.20
CA PRO A 277 19.10 -4.03 3.47
C PRO A 277 18.16 -4.92 4.30
N THR A 278 16.85 -4.70 4.23
CA THR A 278 15.87 -5.54 4.94
C THR A 278 15.86 -6.97 4.40
N VAL A 279 15.83 -7.15 3.07
CA VAL A 279 15.93 -8.47 2.43
C VAL A 279 17.24 -9.15 2.82
N ALA A 280 18.37 -8.45 2.74
CA ALA A 280 19.67 -9.01 3.11
C ALA A 280 19.70 -9.50 4.57
N GLY A 281 19.14 -8.71 5.51
CA GLY A 281 19.09 -9.09 6.92
C GLY A 281 18.22 -10.32 7.18
N ILE A 282 17.02 -10.39 6.61
CA ILE A 282 16.11 -11.55 6.75
C ILE A 282 16.79 -12.82 6.23
N GLN A 283 17.44 -12.73 5.08
CA GLN A 283 18.04 -13.85 4.36
C GLN A 283 19.31 -14.42 4.96
N GLU A 284 19.87 -13.80 6.00
CA GLU A 284 20.87 -14.47 6.83
C GLU A 284 20.30 -15.70 7.57
N SER A 285 18.98 -15.78 7.74
CA SER A 285 18.34 -16.81 8.57
C SER A 285 17.17 -17.53 7.91
N VAL A 286 16.35 -16.85 7.11
CA VAL A 286 15.13 -17.40 6.48
C VAL A 286 14.88 -16.75 5.12
N ILE A 287 14.02 -17.34 4.28
CA ILE A 287 13.64 -16.77 2.99
C ILE A 287 12.81 -15.50 3.22
N ALA A 288 13.20 -14.38 2.60
CA ALA A 288 12.37 -13.18 2.53
C ALA A 288 11.33 -13.32 1.41
N CYS A 289 10.11 -12.82 1.66
CA CYS A 289 9.02 -12.78 0.69
C CYS A 289 8.55 -11.34 0.47
N ALA A 290 9.12 -10.65 -0.54
CA ALA A 290 8.71 -9.28 -0.84
C ALA A 290 7.25 -9.26 -1.33
N LYS A 291 6.42 -8.39 -0.74
CA LYS A 291 4.96 -8.32 -1.01
C LYS A 291 4.45 -6.88 -1.11
N HIS A 292 3.32 -6.61 -1.76
CA HIS A 292 2.55 -7.48 -2.65
C HIS A 292 2.75 -7.01 -4.10
N LEU A 293 3.12 -7.92 -4.98
CA LEU A 293 3.38 -7.66 -6.39
C LEU A 293 2.07 -7.68 -7.19
N ILE A 294 1.53 -6.57 -7.69
CA ILE A 294 2.02 -5.19 -7.58
C ILE A 294 0.83 -4.21 -7.64
N ALA A 295 1.06 -2.95 -7.25
CA ALA A 295 0.05 -1.89 -7.27
C ALA A 295 -1.21 -2.24 -6.45
N ASN A 296 -1.02 -2.94 -5.34
CA ASN A 296 -2.07 -3.25 -4.36
C ASN A 296 -2.24 -2.04 -3.41
N GLU A 297 -2.90 -0.99 -3.90
CA GLU A 297 -2.89 0.34 -3.28
C GLU A 297 -4.14 0.69 -2.46
N GLN A 298 -5.10 -0.22 -2.33
CA GLN A 298 -6.30 -0.05 -1.49
C GLN A 298 -6.74 -1.40 -0.93
N GLU A 299 -7.37 -1.38 0.26
CA GLU A 299 -7.95 -2.59 0.85
C GLU A 299 -9.37 -2.83 0.35
N THR A 300 -10.11 -1.77 0.05
CA THR A 300 -11.49 -1.85 -0.43
C THR A 300 -11.56 -2.64 -1.73
N ASN A 301 -12.40 -3.68 -1.79
CA ASN A 301 -12.58 -4.59 -2.93
C ASN A 301 -11.28 -5.31 -3.37
N ARG A 302 -10.30 -5.56 -2.49
CA ARG A 302 -9.08 -6.28 -2.87
C ARG A 302 -9.36 -7.76 -3.16
N LEU A 303 -10.22 -8.44 -2.39
CA LEU A 303 -10.52 -9.86 -2.47
C LEU A 303 -11.98 -10.17 -2.04
N PRO A 304 -12.99 -9.99 -2.93
CA PRO A 304 -14.39 -10.25 -2.63
C PRO A 304 -14.75 -11.75 -2.67
N PHE A 305 -13.97 -12.60 -1.99
CA PHE A 305 -14.04 -14.05 -2.11
C PHE A 305 -15.39 -14.63 -1.65
N LEU A 306 -15.89 -14.24 -0.47
CA LEU A 306 -17.14 -14.79 0.05
C LEU A 306 -18.35 -14.22 -0.71
N ALA A 307 -18.30 -12.95 -1.14
CA ALA A 307 -19.28 -12.38 -2.06
C ALA A 307 -19.35 -13.20 -3.37
N GLY A 308 -18.20 -13.46 -3.98
CA GLY A 308 -18.09 -14.32 -5.17
C GLY A 308 -18.57 -15.76 -4.93
N PHE A 309 -18.30 -16.34 -3.76
CA PHE A 309 -18.78 -17.67 -3.36
C PHE A 309 -20.31 -17.73 -3.23
N LEU A 310 -20.93 -16.67 -2.71
CA LEU A 310 -22.39 -16.54 -2.57
C LEU A 310 -23.08 -16.17 -3.90
N GLY A 311 -22.33 -16.02 -5.00
CA GLY A 311 -22.87 -15.63 -6.30
C GLY A 311 -23.22 -14.14 -6.40
N LEU A 312 -22.70 -13.33 -5.47
CA LEU A 312 -22.71 -11.87 -5.56
C LEU A 312 -21.49 -11.49 -6.41
N PHE A 313 -21.68 -11.13 -7.67
CA PHE A 313 -20.63 -11.07 -8.72
C PHE A 313 -19.52 -10.03 -8.53
N ASN A 314 -18.99 -9.74 -7.34
CA ASN A 314 -17.91 -8.77 -7.15
C ASN A 314 -16.54 -9.40 -7.45
N GLN A 315 -15.75 -8.81 -8.35
CA GLN A 315 -14.35 -9.17 -8.63
C GLN A 315 -13.41 -8.17 -7.94
N SER A 316 -12.16 -8.58 -7.71
CA SER A 316 -11.15 -7.68 -7.14
C SER A 316 -11.00 -6.39 -7.96
N VAL A 317 -10.71 -5.27 -7.30
CA VAL A 317 -10.40 -4.01 -7.97
C VAL A 317 -9.25 -4.18 -8.96
N SER A 318 -9.34 -3.52 -10.11
CA SER A 318 -8.26 -3.48 -11.09
C SER A 318 -7.48 -2.17 -10.97
N SER A 319 -6.19 -2.28 -10.64
CA SER A 319 -5.23 -1.17 -10.72
C SER A 319 -4.79 -1.03 -12.17
N ASN A 320 -5.22 0.04 -12.84
CA ASN A 320 -4.95 0.29 -14.24
C ASN A 320 -3.94 1.41 -14.40
N LEU A 321 -2.75 1.07 -14.88
CA LEU A 321 -1.62 2.00 -14.96
C LEU A 321 -0.83 1.82 -16.25
N ASP A 322 -0.23 2.92 -16.69
CA ASP A 322 0.65 2.93 -17.85
C ASP A 322 2.03 2.31 -17.53
N ASP A 323 2.74 1.94 -18.58
CA ASP A 323 4.03 1.25 -18.50
C ASP A 323 5.12 2.12 -17.84
N ARG A 324 5.12 3.44 -18.06
CA ARG A 324 6.11 4.33 -17.44
C ARG A 324 5.89 4.43 -15.93
N THR A 325 4.64 4.58 -15.52
CA THR A 325 4.23 4.60 -14.11
C THR A 325 4.56 3.29 -13.42
N MET A 326 4.36 2.16 -14.09
CA MET A 326 4.79 0.85 -13.58
C MET A 326 6.30 0.83 -13.27
N HIS A 327 7.16 1.28 -14.20
CA HIS A 327 8.62 1.19 -14.04
C HIS A 327 9.22 2.25 -13.11
N GLU A 328 8.82 3.51 -13.23
CA GLU A 328 9.41 4.63 -12.50
C GLU A 328 8.88 4.82 -11.07
N LEU A 329 7.78 4.14 -10.73
CA LEU A 329 7.15 4.23 -9.41
C LEU A 329 7.03 2.86 -8.75
N TYR A 330 6.19 1.97 -9.28
CA TYR A 330 5.82 0.76 -8.56
C TYR A 330 6.88 -0.34 -8.61
N LEU A 331 7.55 -0.57 -9.74
CA LEU A 331 8.62 -1.56 -9.89
C LEU A 331 9.95 -1.10 -9.31
N TRP A 332 10.15 0.20 -9.08
CA TRP A 332 11.41 0.74 -8.59
C TRP A 332 11.95 0.02 -7.34
N PRO A 333 11.18 -0.14 -6.23
CA PRO A 333 11.66 -0.89 -5.08
C PRO A 333 11.85 -2.39 -5.36
N TRP A 334 11.20 -2.96 -6.38
CA TRP A 334 11.39 -4.36 -6.77
C TRP A 334 12.72 -4.60 -7.49
N TYR A 335 13.22 -3.63 -8.26
CA TYR A 335 14.59 -3.68 -8.76
C TYR A 335 15.59 -3.84 -7.60
N ASP A 336 15.37 -3.14 -6.49
CA ASP A 336 16.29 -3.16 -5.34
C ASP A 336 16.11 -4.45 -4.50
N ALA A 337 14.87 -4.92 -4.32
CA ALA A 337 14.59 -6.18 -3.63
C ALA A 337 15.14 -7.41 -4.39
N VAL A 338 14.93 -7.48 -5.71
CA VAL A 338 15.45 -8.58 -6.53
C VAL A 338 16.97 -8.49 -6.63
N LYS A 339 17.55 -7.29 -6.75
CA LYS A 339 19.02 -7.13 -6.72
C LYS A 339 19.65 -7.57 -5.41
N ALA A 340 18.93 -7.42 -4.29
CA ALA A 340 19.34 -7.94 -2.97
C ALA A 340 19.17 -9.48 -2.84
N GLY A 341 18.70 -10.14 -3.89
CA GLY A 341 18.57 -11.60 -3.97
C GLY A 341 17.35 -12.15 -3.25
N VAL A 342 16.23 -11.42 -3.21
CA VAL A 342 15.01 -11.87 -2.51
C VAL A 342 14.59 -13.28 -2.96
N GLY A 343 14.31 -14.17 -2.01
CA GLY A 343 14.12 -15.58 -2.27
C GLY A 343 12.70 -15.97 -2.65
N SER A 344 11.70 -15.15 -2.32
CA SER A 344 10.33 -15.28 -2.81
C SER A 344 9.63 -13.93 -3.02
N VAL A 345 8.58 -13.94 -3.82
CA VAL A 345 7.70 -12.78 -4.04
C VAL A 345 6.24 -13.22 -3.90
N MET A 346 5.43 -12.39 -3.25
CA MET A 346 3.99 -12.63 -3.14
C MET A 346 3.23 -11.82 -4.18
N CYS A 347 2.48 -12.48 -5.06
CA CYS A 347 1.57 -11.80 -5.98
C CYS A 347 0.30 -11.32 -5.25
N SER A 348 -0.19 -10.14 -5.64
CA SER A 348 -1.25 -9.43 -4.94
C SER A 348 -2.67 -9.91 -5.28
N TYR A 349 -3.63 -9.45 -4.47
CA TYR A 349 -5.05 -9.71 -4.66
C TYR A 349 -5.68 -8.98 -5.85
N ASN A 350 -5.33 -7.71 -6.04
CA ASN A 350 -5.90 -6.87 -7.07
C ASN A 350 -5.63 -7.42 -8.48
N ARG A 351 -6.45 -6.98 -9.43
CA ARG A 351 -6.14 -7.13 -10.85
C ARG A 351 -5.20 -5.98 -11.26
N ILE A 352 -4.37 -6.22 -12.27
CA ILE A 352 -3.51 -5.23 -12.89
C ILE A 352 -3.85 -5.21 -14.38
N ASN A 353 -4.33 -4.07 -14.87
CA ASN A 353 -4.89 -3.94 -16.22
C ASN A 353 -5.83 -5.12 -16.52
N ASN A 354 -6.78 -5.33 -15.61
CA ASN A 354 -7.85 -6.32 -15.68
C ASN A 354 -7.45 -7.81 -15.62
N SER A 355 -6.17 -8.14 -15.38
CA SER A 355 -5.72 -9.50 -15.08
C SER A 355 -5.22 -9.65 -13.64
N TYR A 356 -5.77 -10.62 -12.91
CA TYR A 356 -5.45 -10.92 -11.50
C TYR A 356 -3.95 -11.05 -11.25
N GLY A 357 -3.44 -10.43 -10.19
CA GLY A 357 -2.01 -10.40 -9.85
C GLY A 357 -1.34 -11.77 -9.90
N CYS A 358 -1.96 -12.79 -9.30
CA CYS A 358 -1.45 -14.16 -9.29
C CYS A 358 -1.67 -14.99 -10.58
N GLN A 359 -2.10 -14.37 -11.66
CA GLN A 359 -2.13 -14.96 -13.01
C GLN A 359 -1.80 -13.93 -14.10
N ASN A 360 -1.17 -12.81 -13.72
CA ASN A 360 -0.82 -11.76 -14.66
C ASN A 360 0.54 -12.05 -15.30
N SER A 361 0.50 -12.59 -16.53
CA SER A 361 1.74 -12.97 -17.23
C SER A 361 2.64 -11.79 -17.56
N LYS A 362 2.12 -10.58 -17.82
CA LYS A 362 2.97 -9.39 -18.03
C LYS A 362 3.74 -9.03 -16.77
N VAL A 363 3.07 -9.05 -15.61
CA VAL A 363 3.71 -8.74 -14.32
C VAL A 363 4.69 -9.84 -13.90
N ILE A 364 4.28 -11.10 -13.89
CA ILE A 364 5.10 -12.18 -13.35
C ILE A 364 6.15 -12.65 -14.37
N ASN A 365 5.75 -13.02 -15.58
CA ASN A 365 6.70 -13.52 -16.59
C ASN A 365 7.50 -12.38 -17.21
N GLY A 366 6.85 -11.26 -17.55
CA GLY A 366 7.49 -10.10 -18.17
C GLY A 366 8.35 -9.31 -17.19
N HIS A 367 7.74 -8.56 -16.28
CA HIS A 367 8.49 -7.66 -15.39
C HIS A 367 9.35 -8.43 -14.38
N LEU A 368 8.78 -9.36 -13.61
CA LEU A 368 9.54 -10.02 -12.54
C LEU A 368 10.57 -11.04 -13.06
N LYS A 369 10.16 -12.03 -13.85
CA LYS A 369 11.04 -13.15 -14.24
C LYS A 369 11.93 -12.85 -15.45
N THR A 370 11.53 -11.94 -16.33
CA THR A 370 12.35 -11.54 -17.51
C THR A 370 13.14 -10.29 -17.22
N GLU A 371 12.48 -9.16 -16.98
CA GLU A 371 13.14 -7.84 -16.87
C GLU A 371 13.98 -7.70 -15.59
N LEU A 372 13.49 -8.16 -14.44
CA LEU A 372 14.22 -8.19 -13.17
C LEU A 372 15.06 -9.46 -12.98
N GLY A 373 14.94 -10.46 -13.87
CA GLY A 373 15.74 -11.68 -13.81
C GLY A 373 15.53 -12.50 -12.52
N PHE A 374 14.35 -12.45 -11.92
CA PHE A 374 14.07 -13.07 -10.61
C PHE A 374 14.27 -14.60 -10.60
N GLN A 375 15.10 -15.08 -9.67
CA GLN A 375 15.45 -16.50 -9.53
C GLN A 375 14.64 -17.26 -8.47
N GLY A 376 14.00 -16.56 -7.54
CA GLY A 376 13.18 -17.20 -6.50
C GLY A 376 11.84 -17.75 -7.03
N PHE A 377 10.91 -18.01 -6.10
CA PHE A 377 9.56 -18.48 -6.42
C PHE A 377 8.49 -17.43 -6.13
N VAL A 378 7.39 -17.47 -6.89
CA VAL A 378 6.21 -16.63 -6.68
C VAL A 378 5.16 -17.41 -5.91
N VAL A 379 4.75 -16.89 -4.74
CA VAL A 379 3.66 -17.42 -3.93
C VAL A 379 2.41 -16.55 -4.09
N SER A 380 1.23 -17.16 -4.06
CA SER A 380 -0.01 -16.39 -4.00
C SER A 380 -0.18 -15.77 -2.62
N ASP A 381 -0.71 -14.55 -2.57
CA ASP A 381 -1.40 -14.12 -1.35
C ASP A 381 -2.56 -15.09 -1.05
N TRP A 382 -3.03 -15.12 0.20
CA TRP A 382 -3.95 -16.13 0.71
C TRP A 382 -5.26 -16.12 -0.07
N TYR A 383 -5.52 -17.15 -0.86
CA TYR A 383 -6.69 -17.27 -1.75
C TYR A 383 -6.70 -16.33 -2.98
N ALA A 384 -5.57 -15.68 -3.30
CA ALA A 384 -5.44 -14.81 -4.47
C ALA A 384 -5.40 -15.59 -5.80
N GLN A 385 -5.14 -16.90 -5.77
CA GLN A 385 -5.18 -17.73 -6.98
C GLN A 385 -6.62 -17.81 -7.52
N ARG A 386 -6.80 -17.50 -8.81
CA ARG A 386 -8.13 -17.49 -9.47
C ARG A 386 -8.30 -18.49 -10.63
N SER A 387 -7.26 -19.24 -10.97
CA SER A 387 -7.29 -20.21 -12.05
C SER A 387 -6.26 -21.34 -11.87
N GLY A 388 -6.43 -22.44 -12.61
CA GLY A 388 -5.51 -23.59 -12.59
C GLY A 388 -4.38 -23.46 -13.62
N VAL A 389 -4.65 -23.86 -14.87
CA VAL A 389 -3.65 -23.84 -15.96
C VAL A 389 -3.13 -22.42 -16.25
N ALA A 390 -4.01 -21.41 -16.22
CA ALA A 390 -3.62 -20.05 -16.54
C ALA A 390 -2.64 -19.47 -15.49
N SER A 391 -2.92 -19.59 -14.18
CA SER A 391 -1.97 -19.17 -13.15
C SER A 391 -0.62 -19.92 -13.23
N ALA A 392 -0.65 -21.22 -13.54
CA ALA A 392 0.55 -22.04 -13.68
C ALA A 392 1.46 -21.55 -14.83
N ASN A 393 0.86 -21.30 -16.00
CA ASN A 393 1.57 -20.82 -17.18
C ASN A 393 1.90 -19.32 -17.11
N ALA A 394 1.16 -18.53 -16.32
CA ALA A 394 1.41 -17.11 -16.11
C ALA A 394 2.54 -16.84 -15.10
N GLY A 395 3.08 -17.88 -14.47
CA GLY A 395 4.31 -17.81 -13.69
C GLY A 395 4.16 -18.01 -12.18
N LEU A 396 2.96 -18.31 -11.66
CA LEU A 396 2.78 -18.69 -10.25
C LEU A 396 3.53 -20.00 -9.95
N ASP A 397 4.26 -20.06 -8.83
CA ASP A 397 5.04 -21.24 -8.43
C ASP A 397 4.42 -21.95 -7.21
N MET A 398 3.76 -21.21 -6.31
CA MET A 398 3.17 -21.75 -5.09
C MET A 398 1.79 -21.13 -4.80
N ALA A 399 0.79 -21.95 -4.49
CA ALA A 399 -0.56 -21.51 -4.11
C ALA A 399 -0.81 -21.67 -2.60
N MET A 400 -1.20 -20.59 -1.93
CA MET A 400 -1.46 -20.53 -0.48
C MET A 400 -2.85 -19.97 -0.15
N PRO A 401 -3.43 -20.35 1.02
CA PRO A 401 -2.96 -21.38 1.97
C PRO A 401 -3.24 -22.82 1.50
N ASN A 402 -4.04 -22.95 0.45
CA ASN A 402 -4.33 -24.17 -0.28
C ASN A 402 -4.70 -23.78 -1.71
N SER A 403 -5.01 -24.76 -2.55
CA SER A 403 -5.53 -24.50 -3.89
C SER A 403 -6.85 -25.22 -4.13
N ARG A 404 -7.80 -24.51 -4.75
CA ARG A 404 -9.00 -25.09 -5.35
C ARG A 404 -8.75 -25.63 -6.77
N TYR A 405 -7.66 -25.16 -7.39
CA TYR A 405 -7.40 -25.34 -8.82
C TYR A 405 -6.23 -26.28 -9.11
N TRP A 406 -5.39 -26.51 -8.11
CA TRP A 406 -4.26 -27.41 -8.14
C TRP A 406 -4.42 -28.46 -7.05
N ASP A 407 -4.28 -29.70 -7.47
CA ASP A 407 -4.04 -30.84 -6.60
C ASP A 407 -3.15 -31.84 -7.36
N LEU A 408 -2.78 -32.95 -6.70
CA LEU A 408 -1.95 -34.01 -7.29
C LEU A 408 -2.48 -34.51 -8.63
N PHE A 409 -3.81 -34.63 -8.79
CA PHE A 409 -4.44 -35.15 -10.00
C PHE A 409 -4.56 -34.09 -11.09
N GLN A 410 -5.00 -32.88 -10.74
CA GLN A 410 -5.25 -31.78 -11.68
C GLN A 410 -3.97 -31.31 -12.36
N LEU A 411 -2.89 -31.07 -11.60
CA LEU A 411 -1.61 -30.66 -12.18
C LEU A 411 -0.98 -31.79 -13.01
N SER A 412 -1.03 -33.03 -12.52
CA SER A 412 -0.54 -34.19 -13.27
C SER A 412 -1.32 -34.41 -14.57
N LEU A 413 -2.64 -34.23 -14.56
CA LEU A 413 -3.48 -34.30 -15.75
C LEU A 413 -3.14 -33.16 -16.73
N ALA A 414 -2.97 -31.94 -16.24
CA ALA A 414 -2.59 -30.79 -17.06
C ALA A 414 -1.22 -30.98 -17.74
N VAL A 415 -0.28 -31.65 -17.06
CA VAL A 415 1.00 -32.04 -17.68
C VAL A 415 0.81 -33.18 -18.68
N ALA A 416 0.08 -34.24 -18.31
CA ALA A 416 -0.13 -35.41 -19.15
C ALA A 416 -0.89 -35.08 -20.45
N ASN A 417 -1.81 -34.11 -20.41
CA ASN A 417 -2.57 -33.67 -21.59
C ASN A 417 -1.92 -32.49 -22.33
N GLY A 418 -0.77 -31.98 -21.87
CA GLY A 418 0.00 -30.91 -22.52
C GLY A 418 -0.50 -29.47 -22.27
N SER A 419 -1.50 -29.27 -21.40
CA SER A 419 -1.97 -27.93 -21.04
C SER A 419 -0.96 -27.13 -20.20
N VAL A 420 -0.11 -27.83 -19.44
CA VAL A 420 1.05 -27.28 -18.73
C VAL A 420 2.28 -28.06 -19.19
N ASN A 421 3.33 -27.36 -19.63
CA ASN A 421 4.57 -28.04 -20.04
C ASN A 421 5.22 -28.72 -18.82
N ALA A 422 5.69 -29.96 -18.96
CA ALA A 422 6.40 -30.67 -17.89
C ALA A 422 7.59 -29.86 -17.34
N THR A 423 8.31 -29.13 -18.20
CA THR A 423 9.43 -28.28 -17.75
C THR A 423 8.95 -27.10 -16.89
N ARG A 424 7.69 -26.67 -17.02
CA ARG A 424 7.13 -25.63 -16.15
C ARG A 424 6.91 -26.16 -14.74
N LEU A 425 6.40 -27.39 -14.60
CA LEU A 425 6.24 -28.04 -13.30
C LEU A 425 7.61 -28.23 -12.62
N ASP A 426 8.63 -28.63 -13.39
CA ASP A 426 10.00 -28.78 -12.89
C ASP A 426 10.60 -27.44 -12.44
N ASP A 427 10.35 -26.35 -13.18
CA ASP A 427 10.81 -25.01 -12.83
C ASP A 427 10.16 -24.49 -11.54
N MET A 428 8.85 -24.68 -11.35
CA MET A 428 8.16 -24.30 -10.10
C MET A 428 8.80 -24.99 -8.89
N ALA A 429 8.98 -26.31 -8.96
CA ALA A 429 9.59 -27.11 -7.91
C ALA A 429 11.07 -26.71 -7.69
N THR A 430 11.80 -26.44 -8.77
CA THR A 430 13.21 -26.03 -8.70
C THR A 430 13.36 -24.68 -8.00
N ARG A 431 12.53 -23.68 -8.33
CA ARG A 431 12.58 -22.36 -7.69
C ARG A 431 12.32 -22.44 -6.19
N ILE A 432 11.33 -23.22 -5.77
CA ILE A 432 10.99 -23.43 -4.35
C ILE A 432 12.17 -24.08 -3.61
N LEU A 433 12.69 -25.18 -4.16
CA LEU A 433 13.77 -25.93 -3.52
C LEU A 433 15.10 -25.18 -3.57
N ALA A 434 15.37 -24.38 -4.60
CA ALA A 434 16.55 -23.53 -4.67
C ALA A 434 16.51 -22.47 -3.57
N SER A 435 15.38 -21.78 -3.38
CA SER A 435 15.25 -20.81 -2.27
C SER A 435 15.40 -21.49 -0.90
N TRP A 436 14.86 -22.70 -0.74
CA TRP A 436 15.04 -23.50 0.47
C TRP A 436 16.51 -23.86 0.72
N TYR A 437 17.21 -24.42 -0.26
CA TYR A 437 18.64 -24.75 -0.16
C TYR A 437 19.50 -23.52 0.15
N ARG A 438 19.16 -22.38 -0.45
CA ARG A 438 19.96 -21.16 -0.35
C ARG A 438 19.85 -20.49 1.02
N PHE A 439 18.64 -20.42 1.59
CA PHE A 439 18.40 -19.55 2.76
C PHE A 439 17.86 -20.27 3.99
N ALA A 440 17.14 -21.40 3.84
CA ALA A 440 16.33 -21.95 4.92
C ALA A 440 16.31 -23.49 4.96
N HIS A 441 17.45 -24.13 4.67
CA HIS A 441 17.61 -25.57 4.68
C HIS A 441 17.80 -26.11 6.12
N PHE A 442 16.70 -26.51 6.76
CA PHE A 442 16.71 -27.16 8.08
C PHE A 442 15.57 -28.19 8.23
N ASP A 443 15.77 -29.18 9.11
CA ASP A 443 15.05 -30.46 9.10
C ASP A 443 13.67 -30.47 9.80
N ASN A 444 13.36 -29.46 10.62
CA ASN A 444 12.13 -29.42 11.42
C ASN A 444 11.37 -28.10 11.28
N PRO A 445 10.73 -27.82 10.13
CA PRO A 445 9.91 -26.63 9.96
C PRO A 445 8.51 -26.77 10.58
N GLY A 446 8.00 -25.67 11.12
CA GLY A 446 6.66 -25.59 11.72
C GLY A 446 6.68 -24.96 13.10
N MET A 447 5.84 -23.93 13.30
CA MET A 447 5.76 -23.21 14.57
C MET A 447 5.20 -24.05 15.71
N LYS A 448 4.32 -24.99 15.43
CA LYS A 448 3.67 -25.84 16.44
C LYS A 448 4.70 -26.59 17.31
N ASP A 449 5.74 -27.13 16.70
CA ASP A 449 6.79 -27.86 17.41
C ASP A 449 7.80 -26.93 18.11
N HIS A 450 7.72 -25.62 17.85
CA HIS A 450 8.58 -24.59 18.40
C HIS A 450 7.83 -23.58 19.28
N ALA A 451 6.57 -23.86 19.64
CA ALA A 451 5.71 -22.93 20.37
C ALA A 451 6.36 -22.44 21.68
N SER A 452 6.98 -23.36 22.43
CA SER A 452 7.67 -23.07 23.69
C SER A 452 9.11 -22.55 23.56
N THR A 453 9.63 -22.41 22.34
CA THR A 453 10.99 -21.87 22.10
C THR A 453 10.99 -20.37 22.38
N ASP A 454 11.80 -19.89 23.32
CA ASP A 454 12.00 -18.45 23.47
C ASP A 454 12.91 -17.96 22.34
N ALA A 455 12.33 -17.18 21.42
CA ALA A 455 13.04 -16.69 20.24
C ALA A 455 13.74 -15.34 20.50
N ARG A 456 13.49 -14.71 21.67
CA ARG A 456 14.04 -13.39 21.99
C ARG A 456 15.54 -13.49 22.26
N ASP A 457 16.31 -12.81 21.44
CA ASP A 457 17.77 -12.68 21.59
C ASP A 457 18.09 -11.39 22.36
N PRO A 458 18.73 -11.42 23.54
CA PRO A 458 19.15 -10.21 24.24
C PRO A 458 20.01 -9.26 23.40
N ALA A 459 20.73 -9.77 22.39
CA ALA A 459 21.49 -8.94 21.47
C ALA A 459 20.60 -8.04 20.59
N SER A 460 19.30 -8.32 20.47
CA SER A 460 18.36 -7.48 19.71
C SER A 460 17.91 -6.24 20.49
N GLU A 461 18.08 -6.19 21.81
CA GLU A 461 17.55 -5.11 22.66
C GLU A 461 18.02 -3.70 22.23
N PRO A 462 19.31 -3.44 21.95
CA PRO A 462 19.75 -2.12 21.49
C PRO A 462 19.12 -1.74 20.15
N VAL A 463 18.95 -2.71 19.24
CA VAL A 463 18.35 -2.50 17.92
C VAL A 463 16.85 -2.25 18.04
N LEU A 464 16.15 -2.98 18.90
CA LEU A 464 14.73 -2.76 19.22
C LEU A 464 14.51 -1.34 19.74
N LEU A 465 15.32 -0.90 20.71
CA LEU A 465 15.21 0.43 21.28
C LEU A 465 15.54 1.49 20.23
N GLN A 466 16.68 1.38 19.54
CA GLN A 466 17.10 2.40 18.58
C GLN A 466 16.16 2.49 17.37
N SER A 467 15.64 1.36 16.90
CA SER A 467 14.60 1.32 15.85
C SER A 467 13.35 2.06 16.27
N ALA A 468 12.94 1.93 17.54
CA ALA A 468 11.78 2.64 18.09
C ALA A 468 12.08 4.13 18.36
N VAL A 469 13.32 4.51 18.69
CA VAL A 469 13.70 5.92 18.91
C VAL A 469 13.72 6.68 17.59
N GLU A 470 14.38 6.15 16.56
CA GLU A 470 14.69 6.91 15.34
C GLU A 470 13.49 7.18 14.44
N GLY A 471 12.38 6.44 14.56
CA GLY A 471 11.17 6.71 13.79
C GLY A 471 10.21 7.74 14.42
N HIS A 472 10.55 8.29 15.58
CA HIS A 472 9.84 9.44 16.15
C HIS A 472 10.20 10.72 15.39
N VAL A 473 9.17 11.46 14.94
CA VAL A 473 9.34 12.71 14.19
C VAL A 473 8.76 13.87 14.98
N LEU A 474 9.63 14.75 15.46
CA LEU A 474 9.24 16.01 16.09
C LEU A 474 8.84 17.00 15.00
N VAL A 475 7.60 17.51 15.03
CA VAL A 475 7.07 18.40 13.98
C VAL A 475 6.77 19.82 14.45
N LYS A 476 6.66 20.01 15.77
CA LYS A 476 6.54 21.32 16.41
C LYS A 476 7.33 21.28 17.71
N ASN A 477 8.09 22.34 17.98
CA ASN A 477 8.71 22.59 19.27
C ASN A 477 8.94 24.10 19.42
N ILE A 478 8.12 24.75 20.24
CA ILE A 478 8.20 26.18 20.52
C ILE A 478 8.40 26.40 22.02
N ARG A 479 8.89 27.59 22.39
CA ARG A 479 9.15 27.97 23.79
C ARG A 479 10.11 27.02 24.52
N ASN A 480 10.95 26.28 23.78
CA ASN A 480 11.85 25.25 24.32
C ASN A 480 11.12 24.23 25.21
N ALA A 481 9.89 23.84 24.81
CA ALA A 481 9.10 22.88 25.57
C ALA A 481 9.74 21.49 25.63
N LEU A 482 10.45 21.10 24.58
CA LEU A 482 11.29 19.92 24.55
C LEU A 482 12.77 20.28 24.27
N PRO A 483 13.73 19.51 24.83
CA PRO A 483 13.53 18.39 25.75
C PRO A 483 13.07 18.83 27.15
N LEU A 484 12.34 17.95 27.84
CA LEU A 484 12.01 18.06 29.25
C LEU A 484 13.31 18.08 30.05
N LYS A 485 13.43 19.06 30.95
CA LYS A 485 14.58 19.18 31.86
C LYS A 485 14.33 18.38 33.14
N SER A 486 13.65 19.01 34.08
CA SER A 486 13.29 18.44 35.39
C SER A 486 11.96 19.07 35.84
N PRO A 487 10.85 18.78 35.14
CA PRO A 487 9.54 19.30 35.53
C PRO A 487 9.22 18.83 36.95
N LYS A 488 8.64 19.70 37.78
CA LYS A 488 8.19 19.30 39.12
C LYS A 488 6.90 18.49 39.04
N SER A 489 6.07 18.79 38.04
CA SER A 489 4.78 18.16 37.82
C SER A 489 4.50 17.95 36.33
N LEU A 490 3.94 16.79 36.00
CA LEU A 490 3.55 16.41 34.66
C LEU A 490 2.16 15.76 34.71
N SER A 491 1.25 16.23 33.86
CA SER A 491 -0.08 15.64 33.73
C SER A 491 -0.21 14.88 32.42
N VAL A 492 -0.57 13.60 32.49
CA VAL A 492 -0.73 12.72 31.31
C VAL A 492 -2.21 12.52 31.00
N PHE A 493 -2.58 12.73 29.75
CA PHE A 493 -3.94 12.58 29.26
C PHE A 493 -4.00 11.70 28.02
N GLY A 494 -5.16 11.09 27.83
CA GLY A 494 -5.53 10.41 26.60
C GLY A 494 -5.31 8.91 26.63
N TYR A 495 -6.19 8.25 25.88
CA TYR A 495 -6.42 6.81 25.88
C TYR A 495 -5.25 6.00 25.34
N ASP A 496 -4.35 6.64 24.59
CA ASP A 496 -3.21 6.01 23.96
C ASP A 496 -1.97 5.93 24.88
N ALA A 497 -1.98 6.60 26.02
CA ALA A 497 -0.87 6.54 26.98
C ALA A 497 -0.84 5.23 27.80
N ASP A 498 -1.98 4.54 27.90
CA ASP A 498 -2.14 3.32 28.70
C ASP A 498 -1.53 2.09 27.99
N GLY A 499 -1.03 1.12 28.74
CA GLY A 499 -0.43 -0.10 28.17
C GLY A 499 -1.41 -1.02 27.47
N GLY A 500 -2.71 -0.85 27.75
CA GLY A 500 -3.78 -1.67 27.21
C GLY A 500 -3.70 -3.13 27.68
N ARG A 501 -4.52 -3.98 27.06
CA ARG A 501 -4.54 -5.42 27.35
C ARG A 501 -3.83 -6.20 26.26
N ASN A 502 -2.85 -7.00 26.65
CA ASN A 502 -2.13 -7.92 25.77
C ASN A 502 -2.51 -9.37 26.10
N THR A 503 -3.75 -9.75 25.80
CA THR A 503 -4.27 -11.09 26.09
C THR A 503 -5.30 -11.51 25.04
N SER A 504 -5.29 -12.79 24.68
CA SER A 504 -6.29 -13.44 23.84
C SER A 504 -7.59 -13.76 24.58
N ALA A 505 -7.63 -13.63 25.91
CA ALA A 505 -8.73 -14.10 26.75
C ALA A 505 -10.05 -13.34 26.54
N SER A 506 -10.00 -12.10 26.02
CA SER A 506 -11.20 -11.30 25.75
C SER A 506 -11.79 -11.54 24.37
N ASP A 507 -10.95 -11.63 23.34
CA ASP A 507 -11.33 -11.90 21.96
C ASP A 507 -10.07 -12.39 21.22
N SER A 508 -10.02 -13.69 20.93
CA SER A 508 -8.86 -14.32 20.31
C SER A 508 -8.63 -13.82 18.89
N THR A 509 -9.71 -13.50 18.15
CA THR A 509 -9.60 -13.01 16.78
C THR A 509 -9.00 -11.61 16.78
N LEU A 510 -9.52 -10.68 17.59
CA LEU A 510 -8.91 -9.34 17.67
C LEU A 510 -7.46 -9.42 18.15
N TYR A 511 -7.13 -10.37 19.03
CA TYR A 511 -5.74 -10.61 19.44
C TYR A 511 -4.86 -11.05 18.27
N GLU A 512 -5.27 -12.05 17.49
CA GLU A 512 -4.52 -12.55 16.33
C GLU A 512 -4.29 -11.50 15.23
N PHE A 513 -5.11 -10.44 15.20
CA PHE A 513 -4.99 -9.32 14.27
C PHE A 513 -4.39 -8.04 14.88
N GLY A 514 -3.93 -8.08 16.15
CA GLY A 514 -3.34 -6.91 16.82
C GLY A 514 -4.33 -5.78 17.13
N LEU A 515 -5.62 -6.10 17.25
CA LEU A 515 -6.74 -5.16 17.39
C LEU A 515 -7.42 -5.23 18.77
N THR A 516 -6.80 -5.86 19.78
CA THR A 516 -7.37 -5.92 21.15
C THR A 516 -7.56 -4.55 21.80
N ASN A 517 -6.84 -3.53 21.34
CA ASN A 517 -6.96 -2.15 21.80
C ASN A 517 -8.06 -1.36 21.05
N ALA A 518 -8.72 -1.94 20.05
CA ALA A 518 -9.77 -1.30 19.25
C ALA A 518 -11.13 -2.05 19.29
N PRO A 519 -11.66 -2.42 20.49
CA PRO A 519 -12.92 -3.16 20.58
C PRO A 519 -14.17 -2.30 20.36
N GLU A 520 -14.02 -1.02 20.06
CA GLU A 520 -15.12 -0.07 19.90
C GLU A 520 -14.75 1.13 19.02
N TYR A 521 -15.77 1.74 18.42
CA TYR A 521 -15.70 3.00 17.69
C TYR A 521 -15.84 4.19 18.66
N THR A 522 -15.42 5.38 18.26
CA THR A 522 -15.52 6.60 19.08
C THR A 522 -16.95 7.04 19.42
N ASN A 523 -17.95 6.48 18.75
CA ASN A 523 -19.38 6.68 19.06
C ASN A 523 -19.95 5.63 20.02
N GLY A 524 -19.12 4.73 20.57
CA GLY A 524 -19.52 3.68 21.50
C GLY A 524 -20.09 2.41 20.84
N LYS A 525 -20.13 2.33 19.50
CA LYS A 525 -20.46 1.07 18.81
C LYS A 525 -19.35 0.06 19.08
N SER A 526 -19.68 -1.18 19.39
CA SER A 526 -18.69 -2.26 19.55
C SER A 526 -18.10 -2.70 18.21
N PHE A 527 -16.86 -3.19 18.26
CA PHE A 527 -16.15 -3.86 17.18
C PHE A 527 -15.60 -5.18 17.73
N SER A 528 -16.03 -6.30 17.15
CA SER A 528 -15.73 -7.64 17.61
C SER A 528 -14.87 -8.41 16.61
N GLY A 529 -14.33 -9.55 17.03
CA GLY A 529 -13.69 -10.50 16.13
C GLY A 529 -14.60 -10.96 14.99
N LEU A 530 -15.92 -11.01 15.19
CA LEU A 530 -16.87 -11.31 14.11
C LEU A 530 -16.90 -10.18 13.08
N ASP A 531 -16.91 -8.91 13.51
CA ASP A 531 -16.85 -7.78 12.59
C ASP A 531 -15.56 -7.81 11.76
N MET A 532 -14.41 -8.10 12.40
CA MET A 532 -13.13 -8.29 11.71
C MET A 532 -13.22 -9.38 10.63
N LEU A 533 -13.79 -10.54 10.95
CA LEU A 533 -13.96 -11.63 9.98
C LEU A 533 -14.89 -11.23 8.81
N LEU A 534 -15.91 -10.41 9.06
CA LEU A 534 -16.79 -9.91 8.00
C LEU A 534 -16.06 -8.94 7.07
N TYR A 535 -15.19 -8.08 7.60
CA TYR A 535 -14.32 -7.21 6.80
C TYR A 535 -13.34 -8.04 5.96
N MET A 536 -12.65 -9.01 6.56
CA MET A 536 -11.74 -9.90 5.83
C MET A 536 -12.42 -10.70 4.72
N ALA A 537 -13.69 -11.05 4.92
CA ALA A 537 -14.49 -11.75 3.94
C ALA A 537 -15.05 -10.83 2.83
N GLU A 538 -14.86 -9.50 2.95
CA GLU A 538 -15.40 -8.47 2.06
C GLU A 538 -16.90 -8.63 1.80
N VAL A 539 -17.65 -8.87 2.87
CA VAL A 539 -19.13 -8.92 2.84
C VAL A 539 -19.77 -7.70 3.49
N VAL A 540 -18.96 -6.79 4.02
CA VAL A 540 -19.40 -5.49 4.51
C VAL A 540 -19.58 -4.57 3.29
N PRO A 541 -20.66 -3.76 3.22
CA PRO A 541 -20.87 -2.88 2.07
C PRO A 541 -19.69 -1.91 1.86
N ASP A 542 -19.39 -1.64 0.59
CA ASP A 542 -18.31 -0.75 0.20
C ASP A 542 -18.43 0.64 0.85
N GLY A 543 -17.30 1.22 1.24
CA GLY A 543 -17.23 2.49 1.97
C GLY A 543 -17.43 2.40 3.49
N ASN A 544 -17.72 1.21 4.03
CA ASN A 544 -17.61 0.99 5.48
C ASN A 544 -16.16 0.78 5.91
N HIS A 545 -15.89 1.06 7.18
CA HIS A 545 -14.56 1.03 7.76
C HIS A 545 -14.61 0.50 9.20
N GLY A 546 -13.51 -0.07 9.67
CA GLY A 546 -13.32 -0.38 11.09
C GLY A 546 -13.09 0.88 11.94
N PRO A 547 -12.75 0.72 13.23
CA PRO A 547 -12.44 1.84 14.12
C PRO A 547 -11.29 2.71 13.58
N SER A 548 -11.42 4.03 13.69
CA SER A 548 -10.38 4.98 13.25
C SER A 548 -9.27 5.20 14.29
N VAL A 549 -9.51 4.78 15.53
CA VAL A 549 -8.60 4.92 16.68
C VAL A 549 -8.71 3.66 17.53
N ALA A 550 -7.68 3.39 18.32
CA ALA A 550 -7.64 2.33 19.32
C ALA A 550 -7.79 2.94 20.72
N LEU A 551 -8.99 2.84 21.30
CA LEU A 551 -9.35 3.51 22.57
C LEU A 551 -8.85 2.81 23.83
N ASN A 552 -8.30 1.61 23.73
CA ASN A 552 -7.98 0.78 24.90
C ASN A 552 -6.47 0.50 25.01
N GLY A 553 -5.68 1.58 24.89
CA GLY A 553 -4.22 1.59 25.08
C GLY A 553 -3.41 1.92 23.84
N THR A 554 -2.09 2.01 24.03
CA THR A 554 -1.11 2.45 23.05
C THR A 554 -1.18 1.68 21.74
N LEU A 555 -1.21 2.40 20.62
CA LEU A 555 -1.11 1.83 19.28
C LEU A 555 0.35 1.48 18.94
N LYS A 556 0.72 0.22 19.18
CA LYS A 556 2.09 -0.29 18.96
C LYS A 556 2.29 -0.86 17.55
N THR A 557 1.18 -1.23 16.90
CA THR A 557 1.08 -1.83 15.57
C THR A 557 -0.24 -1.41 14.92
N GLY A 558 -0.36 -1.52 13.60
CA GLY A 558 -1.67 -1.51 12.94
C GLY A 558 -2.35 -2.88 13.04
N GLY A 559 -3.57 -2.99 12.49
CA GLY A 559 -4.33 -4.23 12.45
C GLY A 559 -4.07 -5.07 11.21
N GLY A 560 -4.22 -6.39 11.31
CA GLY A 560 -4.11 -7.29 10.16
C GLY A 560 -3.04 -8.35 10.28
N SER A 561 -2.65 -8.90 9.13
CA SER A 561 -1.55 -9.87 8.99
C SER A 561 -0.18 -9.27 9.24
N GLY A 562 0.02 -7.97 9.04
CA GLY A 562 1.25 -7.27 9.43
C GLY A 562 1.45 -7.11 10.94
N ALA A 563 0.42 -7.41 11.74
CA ALA A 563 0.38 -7.04 13.15
C ALA A 563 1.26 -7.91 14.05
N ILE A 564 1.59 -7.36 15.23
CA ILE A 564 2.39 -8.04 16.25
C ILE A 564 1.61 -8.22 17.56
N THR A 565 1.93 -9.31 18.24
CA THR A 565 1.46 -9.61 19.60
C THR A 565 2.68 -9.85 20.50
N PRO A 566 3.44 -8.79 20.84
CA PRO A 566 4.70 -8.96 21.57
C PRO A 566 4.48 -9.59 22.94
N THR A 567 5.48 -10.30 23.48
CA THR A 567 5.36 -10.93 24.81
C THR A 567 5.13 -9.90 25.94
N SER A 568 5.76 -8.74 25.82
CA SER A 568 5.65 -7.63 26.76
C SER A 568 5.70 -6.33 25.98
N SER A 569 5.17 -5.26 26.56
CA SER A 569 5.31 -3.93 25.97
C SER A 569 5.27 -2.86 27.06
N ILE A 570 5.98 -1.76 26.85
CA ILE A 570 6.09 -0.66 27.80
C ILE A 570 5.29 0.51 27.23
N SER A 571 4.27 0.93 27.98
CA SER A 571 3.43 2.07 27.62
C SER A 571 4.14 3.40 27.87
N PRO A 572 3.73 4.49 27.21
CA PRO A 572 4.18 5.83 27.55
C PRO A 572 3.97 6.17 29.03
N TYR A 573 2.81 5.84 29.60
CA TYR A 573 2.53 6.14 31.01
C TYR A 573 3.45 5.38 31.96
N ASP A 574 3.70 4.09 31.72
CA ASP A 574 4.60 3.28 32.56
C ASP A 574 6.04 3.79 32.50
N ALA A 575 6.53 4.14 31.31
CA ALA A 575 7.88 4.69 31.13
C ALA A 575 8.03 6.06 31.82
N LEU A 576 6.99 6.90 31.77
CA LEU A 576 6.97 8.18 32.48
C LEU A 576 6.96 7.99 34.00
N LEU A 577 6.19 7.03 34.53
CA LEU A 577 6.22 6.69 35.96
C LEU A 577 7.61 6.19 36.39
N GLN A 578 8.25 5.37 35.56
CA GLN A 578 9.62 4.93 35.81
C GLN A 578 10.59 6.11 35.84
N GLN A 579 10.49 7.03 34.88
CA GLN A 579 11.31 8.24 34.83
C GLN A 579 11.08 9.13 36.07
N ALA A 580 9.81 9.36 36.43
CA ALA A 580 9.43 10.12 37.62
C ALA A 580 10.00 9.55 38.93
N SER A 581 10.15 8.22 39.01
CA SER A 581 10.79 7.58 40.18
C SER A 581 12.29 7.91 40.31
N GLN A 582 12.94 8.36 39.23
CA GLN A 582 14.36 8.69 39.19
C GLN A 582 14.63 10.17 39.48
N ASP A 583 13.75 11.07 39.03
CA ASP A 583 13.94 12.53 39.14
C ASP A 583 12.98 13.22 40.14
N GLY A 584 12.01 12.49 40.69
CA GLY A 584 11.05 13.00 41.67
C GLY A 584 9.92 13.84 41.05
N THR A 585 9.71 13.81 39.73
CA THR A 585 8.57 14.46 39.08
C THR A 585 7.24 13.89 39.59
N ILE A 586 6.28 14.76 39.91
CA ILE A 586 4.92 14.36 40.27
C ILE A 586 4.13 14.08 38.98
N ILE A 587 3.67 12.85 38.80
CA ILE A 587 2.78 12.50 37.69
C ILE A 587 1.33 12.44 38.17
N THR A 588 0.45 13.13 37.45
CA THR A 588 -1.01 12.92 37.54
C THR A 588 -1.53 12.45 36.20
N GLY A 589 -2.57 11.61 36.19
CA GLY A 589 -3.05 10.99 34.95
C GLY A 589 -4.58 10.93 34.90
N ASP A 590 -5.15 11.33 33.76
CA ASP A 590 -6.52 11.00 33.36
C ASP A 590 -6.50 10.48 31.92
N LEU A 591 -6.39 9.16 31.80
CA LEU A 591 -6.20 8.50 30.51
C LEU A 591 -7.54 8.19 29.80
N ALA A 592 -8.67 8.33 30.49
CA ALA A 592 -9.96 7.84 29.98
C ALA A 592 -10.96 8.96 29.64
N SER A 593 -10.90 10.09 30.33
CA SER A 593 -11.90 11.15 30.12
C SER A 593 -11.72 11.86 28.79
N PHE A 594 -12.81 11.99 28.04
CA PHE A 594 -12.86 12.81 26.82
C PHE A 594 -12.68 14.32 27.11
N ASN A 595 -13.17 14.79 28.25
CA ASN A 595 -13.02 16.17 28.72
C ASN A 595 -12.40 16.18 30.12
N PRO A 596 -11.09 15.94 30.23
CA PRO A 596 -10.43 15.85 31.52
C PRO A 596 -10.31 17.23 32.17
N ARG A 597 -10.35 17.25 33.50
CA ARG A 597 -10.00 18.44 34.28
C ARG A 597 -8.48 18.51 34.42
N VAL A 598 -7.89 19.64 34.04
CA VAL A 598 -6.45 19.85 34.20
C VAL A 598 -6.19 20.57 35.54
N ASN A 599 -5.42 19.94 36.42
CA ASN A 599 -4.89 20.58 37.63
C ASN A 599 -3.62 21.39 37.32
N GLU A 600 -3.20 22.26 38.23
CA GLU A 600 -1.94 23.02 38.10
C GLU A 600 -0.76 22.06 37.89
N THR A 601 -0.03 22.24 36.79
CA THR A 601 1.06 21.36 36.33
C THR A 601 2.04 22.13 35.44
N ASP A 602 3.30 21.69 35.36
CA ASP A 602 4.30 22.35 34.51
C ASP A 602 4.15 21.96 33.02
N VAL A 603 3.70 20.72 32.76
CA VAL A 603 3.59 20.14 31.42
C VAL A 603 2.37 19.25 31.34
N CYS A 604 1.60 19.36 30.26
CA CYS A 604 0.58 18.37 29.91
C CYS A 604 1.04 17.55 28.71
N LEU A 605 1.09 16.23 28.86
CA LEU A 605 1.26 15.31 27.74
C LEU A 605 -0.10 14.77 27.32
N VAL A 606 -0.42 14.84 26.03
CA VAL A 606 -1.66 14.28 25.46
C VAL A 606 -1.29 13.21 24.44
N PHE A 607 -1.80 12.00 24.64
CA PHE A 607 -1.57 10.85 23.79
C PHE A 607 -2.84 10.50 23.02
N ILE A 608 -2.72 10.46 21.69
CA ILE A 608 -3.80 10.04 20.77
C ILE A 608 -3.22 9.06 19.75
N ASN A 609 -4.08 8.33 19.05
CA ASN A 609 -3.63 7.50 17.93
C ASN A 609 -4.49 7.63 16.68
N ALA A 610 -4.00 7.05 15.59
CA ALA A 610 -4.70 6.90 14.32
C ALA A 610 -4.52 5.47 13.81
N LEU A 611 -5.55 4.64 14.01
CA LEU A 611 -5.55 3.23 13.63
C LEU A 611 -5.73 3.07 12.11
N SER A 612 -5.08 2.05 11.58
CA SER A 612 -5.23 1.55 10.22
C SER A 612 -5.14 0.03 10.27
N SER A 613 -5.77 -0.67 9.32
CA SER A 613 -5.78 -2.12 9.30
C SER A 613 -5.87 -2.67 7.90
N GLU A 614 -5.41 -3.91 7.76
CA GLU A 614 -5.83 -4.79 6.69
C GLU A 614 -7.36 -4.95 6.63
N SER A 615 -7.90 -5.12 5.42
CA SER A 615 -9.30 -5.36 5.06
C SER A 615 -10.26 -4.17 5.06
N TRP A 616 -9.80 -2.96 5.41
CA TRP A 616 -10.55 -1.73 5.14
C TRP A 616 -9.64 -0.53 5.00
N ASP A 617 -10.07 0.47 4.23
CA ASP A 617 -9.42 1.78 4.20
C ASP A 617 -10.03 2.70 5.27
N ARG A 618 -9.24 3.67 5.74
CA ARG A 618 -9.61 4.54 6.86
C ARG A 618 -10.73 5.50 6.47
N ALA A 619 -11.63 5.77 7.41
CA ALA A 619 -12.70 6.76 7.22
C ALA A 619 -12.17 8.20 7.06
N THR A 620 -11.12 8.52 7.81
CA THR A 620 -10.61 9.88 7.98
C THR A 620 -9.13 9.88 8.38
N LEU A 621 -8.44 10.95 8.00
CA LEU A 621 -7.10 11.32 8.41
C LEU A 621 -7.12 12.30 9.59
N ALA A 622 -8.30 12.73 10.07
CA ALA A 622 -8.47 13.68 11.19
C ALA A 622 -9.73 13.37 12.01
N ASP A 623 -9.64 12.46 12.99
CA ASP A 623 -10.79 12.09 13.82
C ASP A 623 -11.15 13.20 14.84
N ASN A 624 -12.45 13.50 14.96
CA ASN A 624 -12.93 14.59 15.80
C ASN A 624 -12.76 14.33 17.31
N TYR A 625 -12.82 13.05 17.73
CA TYR A 625 -12.74 12.68 19.14
C TYR A 625 -11.37 13.04 19.72
N SER A 626 -10.30 12.63 19.05
CA SER A 626 -8.92 12.89 19.49
C SER A 626 -8.54 14.36 19.36
N ASP A 627 -8.97 15.03 18.29
CA ASP A 627 -8.73 16.47 18.11
C ASP A 627 -9.39 17.27 19.25
N GLN A 628 -10.62 16.94 19.63
CA GLN A 628 -11.33 17.64 20.70
C GLN A 628 -10.73 17.36 22.08
N LEU A 629 -10.24 16.14 22.35
CA LEU A 629 -9.50 15.83 23.57
C LEU A 629 -8.27 16.75 23.73
N ILE A 630 -7.49 16.93 22.65
CA ILE A 630 -6.33 17.83 22.66
C ILE A 630 -6.77 19.26 22.99
N LEU A 631 -7.81 19.77 22.33
CA LEU A 631 -8.32 21.13 22.55
C LEU A 631 -8.85 21.32 23.99
N ASN A 632 -9.52 20.32 24.55
CA ASN A 632 -10.01 20.35 25.93
C ASN A 632 -8.85 20.52 26.94
N VAL A 633 -7.74 19.79 26.75
CA VAL A 633 -6.53 19.92 27.57
C VAL A 633 -5.82 21.24 27.32
N ALA A 634 -5.58 21.60 26.06
CA ALA A 634 -4.84 22.81 25.68
C ALA A 634 -5.55 24.11 26.09
N SER A 635 -6.89 24.09 26.26
CA SER A 635 -7.64 25.22 26.80
C SER A 635 -7.38 25.51 28.28
N GLN A 636 -6.85 24.53 29.02
CA GLN A 636 -6.60 24.60 30.47
C GLN A 636 -5.10 24.51 30.83
N CYS A 637 -4.25 24.09 29.89
CA CYS A 637 -2.82 23.89 30.11
C CYS A 637 -2.01 24.69 29.11
N ASN A 638 -1.12 25.59 29.56
CA ASN A 638 -0.38 26.48 28.65
C ASN A 638 0.87 25.87 28.01
N ASN A 639 1.18 24.61 28.35
CA ASN A 639 2.32 23.86 27.85
C ASN A 639 1.89 22.41 27.56
N THR A 640 1.16 22.24 26.46
CA THR A 640 0.65 20.96 25.99
C THR A 640 1.55 20.38 24.91
N ILE A 641 2.06 19.17 25.15
CA ILE A 641 2.83 18.39 24.19
C ILE A 641 1.96 17.22 23.72
N VAL A 642 1.80 17.08 22.41
CA VAL A 642 0.97 16.03 21.81
C VAL A 642 1.86 14.93 21.23
N VAL A 643 1.56 13.68 21.53
CA VAL A 643 2.20 12.50 20.92
C VAL A 643 1.13 11.70 20.19
N ILE A 644 1.42 11.36 18.93
CA ILE A 644 0.49 10.66 18.04
C ILE A 644 1.11 9.33 17.63
N HIS A 645 0.53 8.21 18.07
CA HIS A 645 0.86 6.90 17.48
C HIS A 645 -0.02 6.69 16.24
N ASN A 646 0.55 6.66 15.04
CA ASN A 646 -0.21 6.72 13.80
C ASN A 646 0.23 5.64 12.80
N ALA A 647 -0.72 4.80 12.38
CA ALA A 647 -0.56 3.79 11.35
C ALA A 647 -0.73 4.41 9.94
N GLY A 648 0.00 5.47 9.63
CA GLY A 648 -0.10 6.24 8.38
C GLY A 648 -0.38 7.72 8.62
N ILE A 649 -0.80 8.44 7.58
CA ILE A 649 -0.98 9.90 7.62
C ILE A 649 -2.00 10.33 8.70
N ARG A 650 -1.66 11.34 9.52
CA ARG A 650 -2.59 11.98 10.47
C ARG A 650 -2.47 13.49 10.31
N LEU A 651 -3.57 14.16 9.97
CA LEU A 651 -3.58 15.63 9.88
C LEU A 651 -3.62 16.23 11.28
N VAL A 652 -3.17 17.48 11.43
CA VAL A 652 -3.09 18.11 12.76
C VAL A 652 -3.63 19.54 12.79
N ASP A 653 -4.06 20.08 11.64
CA ASP A 653 -4.43 21.49 11.46
C ASP A 653 -5.59 21.98 12.34
N ARG A 654 -6.40 21.07 12.89
CA ARG A 654 -7.49 21.45 13.82
C ARG A 654 -6.98 21.96 15.18
N TRP A 655 -5.75 21.65 15.57
CA TRP A 655 -5.22 22.00 16.90
C TRP A 655 -3.75 22.40 16.91
N ILE A 656 -2.96 22.10 15.86
CA ILE A 656 -1.51 22.32 15.86
C ILE A 656 -1.12 23.78 16.04
N GLU A 657 -1.97 24.73 15.63
CA GLU A 657 -1.72 26.18 15.77
C GLU A 657 -2.22 26.76 17.10
N HIS A 658 -2.85 25.95 17.96
CA HIS A 658 -3.25 26.40 19.29
C HIS A 658 -2.01 26.86 20.07
N GLU A 659 -2.04 28.06 20.64
CA GLU A 659 -0.87 28.70 21.27
C GLU A 659 -0.26 27.89 22.42
N ASN A 660 -1.13 27.15 23.12
CA ASN A 660 -0.76 26.29 24.21
C ASN A 660 -0.22 24.90 23.80
N VAL A 661 -0.39 24.49 22.53
CA VAL A 661 0.27 23.28 22.01
C VAL A 661 1.70 23.64 21.66
N THR A 662 2.64 23.30 22.53
CA THR A 662 4.04 23.72 22.45
C THR A 662 4.93 22.75 21.70
N ALA A 663 4.59 21.46 21.68
CA ALA A 663 5.28 20.48 20.87
C ALA A 663 4.34 19.38 20.36
N ALA A 664 4.73 18.75 19.25
CA ALA A 664 4.00 17.62 18.68
C ALA A 664 4.97 16.60 18.07
N ILE A 665 4.74 15.32 18.35
CA ILE A 665 5.56 14.20 17.88
C ILE A 665 4.66 13.18 17.15
N PHE A 666 5.03 12.82 15.93
CA PHE A 666 4.54 11.64 15.25
C PHE A 666 5.39 10.45 15.71
N ALA A 667 4.82 9.58 16.54
CA ALA A 667 5.47 8.39 17.08
C ALA A 667 5.28 7.16 16.17
N HIS A 668 4.42 7.24 15.15
CA HIS A 668 4.11 6.14 14.23
C HIS A 668 3.76 4.85 15.01
N LEU A 669 4.41 3.71 14.68
CA LEU A 669 4.21 2.41 15.30
C LEU A 669 5.56 1.84 15.82
N PRO A 670 5.96 2.19 17.06
CA PRO A 670 7.29 1.90 17.62
C PRO A 670 7.42 0.47 18.18
N GLY A 671 6.41 -0.39 18.04
CA GLY A 671 6.43 -1.75 18.58
C GLY A 671 6.45 -1.78 20.12
N GLN A 672 7.15 -2.78 20.68
CA GLN A 672 7.01 -3.11 22.10
C GLN A 672 7.63 -2.08 23.07
N LEU A 673 8.58 -1.28 22.61
CA LEU A 673 9.31 -0.30 23.42
C LEU A 673 8.81 1.14 23.21
N SER A 674 7.52 1.31 22.90
CA SER A 674 6.86 2.61 22.69
C SER A 674 7.21 3.64 23.78
N GLY A 675 6.93 3.33 25.05
CA GLY A 675 7.18 4.27 26.14
C GLY A 675 8.67 4.54 26.39
N SER A 676 9.49 3.49 26.43
CA SER A 676 10.94 3.62 26.67
C SER A 676 11.61 4.49 25.61
N SER A 677 11.36 4.20 24.32
CA SER A 677 11.90 4.98 23.21
C SER A 677 11.44 6.43 23.21
N LEU A 678 10.16 6.68 23.53
CA LEU A 678 9.65 8.04 23.63
C LEU A 678 10.35 8.85 24.73
N THR A 679 10.64 8.24 25.89
CA THR A 679 11.34 8.95 26.97
C THR A 679 12.78 9.33 26.61
N GLU A 680 13.45 8.61 25.71
CA GLU A 680 14.77 9.01 25.18
C GLU A 680 14.72 10.39 24.52
N ILE A 681 13.65 10.63 23.74
CA ILE A 681 13.41 11.90 23.04
C ILE A 681 12.88 12.94 24.02
N LEU A 682 11.81 12.63 24.76
CA LEU A 682 11.17 13.61 25.65
C LEU A 682 12.16 14.23 26.64
N TYR A 683 13.10 13.46 27.18
CA TYR A 683 14.09 13.96 28.15
C TYR A 683 15.44 14.34 27.53
N GLY A 684 15.54 14.34 26.18
CA GLY A 684 16.74 14.79 25.48
C GLY A 684 17.98 13.93 25.71
N ARG A 685 17.81 12.66 26.06
CA ARG A 685 18.90 11.67 26.08
C ARG A 685 19.42 11.43 24.67
N GLN A 686 18.52 11.51 23.70
CA GLN A 686 18.83 11.61 22.28
C GLN A 686 18.02 12.75 21.67
N SER A 687 18.61 13.44 20.69
CA SER A 687 17.83 14.35 19.84
C SER A 687 16.92 13.54 18.93
N PRO A 688 15.66 13.97 18.69
CA PRO A 688 14.87 13.39 17.62
C PRO A 688 15.60 13.58 16.30
N SER A 689 15.51 12.57 15.44
CA SER A 689 16.19 12.52 14.15
C SER A 689 15.35 11.91 13.03
N GLY A 690 14.12 11.49 13.34
CA GLY A 690 13.20 10.98 12.33
C GLY A 690 12.74 12.08 11.38
N ARG A 691 12.37 11.68 10.16
CA ARG A 691 11.80 12.53 9.11
C ARG A 691 10.57 11.86 8.51
N LEU A 692 9.52 12.62 8.20
CA LEU A 692 8.28 12.06 7.65
C LEU A 692 8.54 11.32 6.32
N PRO A 693 8.18 10.03 6.19
CA PRO A 693 8.34 9.27 4.96
C PRO A 693 7.13 9.42 4.01
N TYR A 694 6.28 10.43 4.26
CA TYR A 694 5.08 10.81 3.51
C TYR A 694 4.77 12.29 3.74
N THR A 695 3.87 12.86 2.95
CA THR A 695 3.41 14.25 3.11
C THR A 695 2.21 14.34 4.06
N VAL A 696 2.16 15.39 4.90
CA VAL A 696 1.00 15.69 5.75
C VAL A 696 0.35 16.98 5.27
N ALA A 697 -0.85 16.85 4.70
CA ALA A 697 -1.68 17.97 4.24
C ALA A 697 -2.21 18.87 5.36
N LYS A 698 -2.79 20.01 4.99
CA LYS A 698 -3.55 20.86 5.93
C LYS A 698 -4.99 20.39 6.08
N LYS A 699 -5.57 19.86 5.00
CA LYS A 699 -6.93 19.32 4.98
C LYS A 699 -6.98 18.09 4.08
N GLU A 700 -7.99 17.24 4.25
CA GLU A 700 -8.10 15.99 3.50
C GLU A 700 -8.23 16.24 2.00
N GLU A 701 -8.92 17.31 1.60
CA GLU A 701 -9.19 17.63 0.20
C GLU A 701 -7.92 18.00 -0.58
N ASP A 702 -6.81 18.33 0.11
CA ASP A 702 -5.53 18.64 -0.53
C ASP A 702 -4.91 17.40 -1.21
N TYR A 703 -5.28 16.18 -0.82
CA TYR A 703 -4.86 14.96 -1.52
C TYR A 703 -5.61 14.74 -2.84
N GLY A 704 -6.71 15.45 -3.07
CA GLY A 704 -7.53 15.31 -4.29
C GLY A 704 -7.99 13.87 -4.52
N SER A 705 -7.77 13.35 -5.73
CA SER A 705 -8.13 11.99 -6.13
C SER A 705 -7.33 10.88 -5.43
N LEU A 706 -6.28 11.25 -4.67
CA LEU A 706 -5.44 10.31 -3.92
C LEU A 706 -5.92 10.13 -2.46
N LEU A 707 -6.99 10.82 -2.07
CA LEU A 707 -7.51 10.73 -0.69
C LEU A 707 -8.14 9.36 -0.41
N GLU A 708 -9.08 8.97 -1.27
CA GLU A 708 -10.03 7.86 -1.05
C GLU A 708 -9.71 6.64 -1.92
N PRO A 709 -10.07 5.43 -1.46
CA PRO A 709 -10.07 4.27 -2.33
C PRO A 709 -11.10 4.42 -3.44
N THR A 710 -10.88 3.71 -4.55
CA THR A 710 -11.87 3.61 -5.62
C THR A 710 -12.99 2.65 -5.22
N LEU A 711 -14.23 3.11 -5.28
CA LEU A 711 -15.42 2.29 -5.11
C LEU A 711 -15.96 1.86 -6.49
N PRO A 712 -16.70 0.73 -6.59
CA PRO A 712 -17.40 0.39 -7.82
C PRO A 712 -18.40 1.48 -8.21
N ASP A 713 -18.44 1.82 -9.51
CA ASP A 713 -19.43 2.72 -10.07
C ASP A 713 -20.58 1.94 -10.73
N SER A 714 -21.56 2.67 -11.29
CA SER A 714 -22.71 2.05 -11.98
C SER A 714 -22.35 1.32 -13.27
N ASP A 715 -21.23 1.66 -13.91
CA ASP A 715 -20.81 1.08 -15.19
C ASP A 715 -20.00 -0.21 -15.02
N ALA A 716 -19.32 -0.36 -13.90
CA ALA A 716 -18.47 -1.48 -13.55
C ALA A 716 -18.74 -2.01 -12.14
N PHE A 717 -20.03 -2.13 -11.79
CA PHE A 717 -20.51 -2.55 -10.47
C PHE A 717 -19.86 -3.83 -9.90
N PHE A 718 -19.49 -4.75 -10.78
CA PHE A 718 -18.88 -6.04 -10.44
C PHE A 718 -17.36 -6.09 -10.65
N TYR A 719 -16.79 -5.04 -11.24
CA TYR A 719 -15.41 -5.00 -11.73
C TYR A 719 -14.83 -3.61 -11.47
N SER A 720 -14.67 -3.21 -10.21
CA SER A 720 -14.13 -1.88 -9.86
C SER A 720 -12.82 -1.58 -10.61
N GLN A 721 -12.73 -0.38 -11.19
CA GLN A 721 -11.60 0.06 -12.01
C GLN A 721 -10.91 1.26 -11.35
N SER A 722 -9.73 1.06 -10.78
CA SER A 722 -8.88 2.12 -10.22
C SER A 722 -7.85 2.55 -11.27
N ASN A 723 -8.16 3.63 -12.00
CA ASN A 723 -7.28 4.17 -13.03
C ASN A 723 -6.25 5.12 -12.39
N PHE A 724 -4.96 4.81 -12.53
CA PHE A 724 -3.85 5.58 -11.97
C PHE A 724 -3.46 6.71 -12.92
N THR A 725 -4.42 7.61 -13.19
CA THR A 725 -4.26 8.72 -14.15
C THR A 725 -3.29 9.79 -13.67
N GLU A 726 -2.98 9.83 -12.38
CA GLU A 726 -1.93 10.68 -11.81
C GLU A 726 -0.51 10.26 -12.25
N GLY A 727 -0.33 9.05 -12.77
CA GLY A 727 0.97 8.50 -13.14
C GLY A 727 2.00 8.57 -12.01
N LEU A 728 3.09 9.33 -12.22
CA LEU A 728 4.19 9.44 -11.26
C LEU A 728 3.90 10.38 -10.07
N PHE A 729 2.78 11.11 -10.10
CA PHE A 729 2.49 12.20 -9.18
C PHE A 729 1.65 11.73 -7.99
N ILE A 730 2.26 10.90 -7.12
CA ILE A 730 1.73 10.57 -5.79
C ILE A 730 2.48 11.33 -4.69
N ASP A 731 1.89 11.42 -3.49
CA ASP A 731 2.47 12.07 -2.30
C ASP A 731 3.07 13.45 -2.63
N TYR A 732 4.29 13.76 -2.19
CA TYR A 732 4.89 15.08 -2.34
C TYR A 732 5.01 15.55 -3.79
N LYS A 733 5.07 14.61 -4.76
CA LYS A 733 5.11 14.94 -6.19
C LYS A 733 3.77 15.55 -6.64
N SER A 734 2.64 15.04 -6.12
CA SER A 734 1.31 15.58 -6.41
C SER A 734 1.12 16.98 -5.82
N PHE A 735 1.63 17.22 -4.61
CA PHE A 735 1.60 18.52 -3.93
C PHE A 735 2.42 19.56 -4.70
N ILE A 736 3.61 19.19 -5.17
CA ILE A 736 4.42 20.07 -6.01
C ILE A 736 3.73 20.35 -7.35
N GLN A 737 3.16 19.33 -8.00
CA GLN A 737 2.47 19.49 -9.27
C GLN A 737 1.26 20.42 -9.16
N SER A 738 0.54 20.33 -8.04
CA SER A 738 -0.68 21.09 -7.78
C SER A 738 -0.43 22.44 -7.09
N ASP A 739 0.84 22.79 -6.83
CA ASP A 739 1.25 23.98 -6.07
C ASP A 739 0.54 24.10 -4.70
N ILE A 740 0.37 22.96 -4.02
CA ILE A 740 -0.26 22.88 -2.70
C ILE A 740 0.85 22.86 -1.64
N THR A 741 0.79 23.82 -0.70
CA THR A 741 1.70 23.82 0.46
C THR A 741 1.17 22.89 1.55
N PRO A 742 1.86 21.77 1.85
CA PRO A 742 1.45 20.87 2.92
C PRO A 742 1.63 21.51 4.30
N ARG A 743 1.06 20.89 5.34
CA ARG A 743 1.35 21.22 6.73
C ARG A 743 2.79 20.84 7.07
N PHE A 744 3.16 19.59 6.77
CA PHE A 744 4.52 19.10 6.87
C PHE A 744 4.88 18.35 5.59
N ALA A 745 6.00 18.73 4.99
CA ALA A 745 6.45 18.15 3.73
C ALA A 745 7.06 16.76 3.94
N PHE A 746 7.09 15.95 2.88
CA PHE A 746 7.93 14.76 2.84
C PHE A 746 9.38 15.08 3.21
N GLY A 747 9.96 14.24 4.07
CA GLY A 747 11.31 14.43 4.60
C GLY A 747 11.43 15.47 5.71
N PHE A 748 10.34 16.08 6.19
CA PHE A 748 10.37 17.05 7.29
C PHE A 748 10.48 16.40 8.67
N GLY A 749 11.21 17.03 9.57
CA GLY A 749 11.31 16.71 10.99
C GLY A 749 12.28 17.65 11.69
N LEU A 750 12.04 17.97 12.95
CA LEU A 750 12.90 18.82 13.77
C LEU A 750 13.91 17.98 14.55
N THR A 751 15.03 18.61 14.93
CA THR A 751 15.99 18.07 15.89
C THR A 751 16.14 19.06 17.06
N TYR A 752 16.89 18.71 18.11
CA TYR A 752 17.28 19.66 19.16
C TYR A 752 18.53 20.48 18.83
N ALA A 753 19.12 20.25 17.65
CA ALA A 753 20.22 21.03 17.12
C ALA A 753 19.82 21.75 15.82
N GLU A 754 20.65 22.69 15.42
CA GLU A 754 20.55 23.35 14.12
C GLU A 754 21.72 22.93 13.23
N PHE A 755 21.45 22.90 11.94
CA PHE A 755 22.42 22.46 10.93
C PHE A 755 22.53 23.45 9.79
N GLU A 756 23.77 23.74 9.40
CA GLU A 756 24.11 24.50 8.21
C GLU A 756 24.71 23.58 7.15
N TYR A 757 24.36 23.82 5.89
CA TYR A 757 24.81 23.06 4.73
C TYR A 757 25.71 23.94 3.88
N SER A 758 26.83 23.39 3.41
CA SER A 758 27.82 24.12 2.61
C SER A 758 28.57 23.18 1.64
N ASP A 759 29.47 23.76 0.83
CA ASP A 759 30.43 23.03 -0.01
C ASP A 759 29.83 21.95 -0.93
N LEU A 760 28.71 22.24 -1.61
CA LEU A 760 28.15 21.32 -2.59
C LEU A 760 29.17 21.02 -3.70
N LYS A 761 29.48 19.74 -3.90
CA LYS A 761 30.37 19.25 -4.96
C LYS A 761 29.64 18.22 -5.79
N VAL A 762 29.62 18.43 -7.10
CA VAL A 762 29.08 17.49 -8.08
C VAL A 762 30.24 16.94 -8.90
N LYS A 763 30.62 15.68 -8.67
CA LYS A 763 31.79 15.05 -9.31
C LYS A 763 31.34 13.93 -10.24
N LYS A 764 31.28 14.20 -11.55
CA LYS A 764 31.03 13.16 -12.56
C LYS A 764 32.17 12.14 -12.52
N ASN A 765 31.82 10.86 -12.53
CA ASN A 765 32.80 9.80 -12.66
C ASN A 765 33.33 9.78 -14.10
N SER A 766 34.63 10.06 -14.26
CA SER A 766 35.27 10.18 -15.59
C SER A 766 35.22 8.91 -16.44
N SER A 767 35.06 7.74 -15.80
CA SER A 767 34.96 6.44 -16.48
C SER A 767 33.51 5.96 -16.64
N ALA A 768 32.53 6.72 -16.15
CA ALA A 768 31.14 6.35 -16.29
C ALA A 768 30.68 6.50 -17.74
N ASP A 769 30.05 5.46 -18.27
CA ASP A 769 29.41 5.51 -19.58
C ASP A 769 28.13 6.35 -19.48
N THR A 770 28.00 7.38 -20.31
CA THR A 770 26.80 8.24 -20.34
C THR A 770 26.04 8.14 -21.66
N SER A 771 26.16 7.00 -22.35
CA SER A 771 25.32 6.68 -23.51
C SER A 771 23.83 6.76 -23.18
N PHE A 772 23.04 7.20 -24.16
CA PHE A 772 21.58 7.34 -24.03
C PHE A 772 20.92 6.01 -23.65
N LEU A 773 21.31 4.93 -24.32
CA LEU A 773 20.93 3.57 -23.94
C LEU A 773 22.00 2.96 -23.02
N PRO A 774 21.62 2.11 -22.06
CA PRO A 774 22.57 1.36 -21.25
C PRO A 774 23.53 0.53 -22.14
N PRO A 775 24.83 0.45 -21.82
CA PRO A 775 25.81 -0.27 -22.65
C PRO A 775 25.56 -1.79 -22.73
N ASP A 776 24.85 -2.34 -21.76
CA ASP A 776 24.41 -3.74 -21.67
C ASP A 776 22.90 -3.89 -21.87
N ALA A 777 22.26 -2.92 -22.55
CA ALA A 777 20.85 -3.01 -22.90
C ALA A 777 20.56 -4.30 -23.68
N LEU A 778 19.51 -5.00 -23.26
CA LEU A 778 19.11 -6.26 -23.86
C LEU A 778 17.93 -6.05 -24.81
N GLU A 779 17.83 -6.86 -25.85
CA GLU A 779 16.63 -6.86 -26.71
C GLU A 779 15.37 -7.13 -25.88
N PRO A 780 14.25 -6.39 -26.12
CA PRO A 780 13.03 -6.57 -25.36
C PRO A 780 12.57 -8.04 -25.29
N GLY A 781 12.27 -8.51 -24.08
CA GLY A 781 11.89 -9.91 -23.81
C GLY A 781 13.06 -10.86 -23.52
N SER A 782 14.30 -10.38 -23.59
CA SER A 782 15.47 -11.13 -23.08
C SER A 782 15.48 -11.16 -21.56
N VAL A 783 15.82 -12.31 -20.97
CA VAL A 783 15.93 -12.44 -19.51
C VAL A 783 17.18 -11.71 -19.02
N SER A 784 16.98 -10.75 -18.14
CA SER A 784 18.04 -9.98 -17.49
C SER A 784 18.76 -10.78 -16.39
N PRO A 785 19.94 -10.32 -15.96
CA PRO A 785 20.50 -10.71 -14.67
C PRO A 785 19.57 -10.38 -13.50
N GLU A 786 19.83 -10.99 -12.35
CA GLU A 786 19.06 -10.73 -11.12
C GLU A 786 19.19 -9.25 -10.69
N GLY A 787 18.03 -8.59 -10.60
CA GLY A 787 17.90 -7.16 -10.36
C GLY A 787 17.82 -6.32 -11.64
N GLY A 788 17.88 -6.91 -12.83
CA GLY A 788 18.00 -6.18 -14.09
C GLY A 788 19.45 -6.02 -14.55
N ILE A 789 19.63 -5.31 -15.67
CA ILE A 789 20.96 -5.14 -16.30
C ILE A 789 21.93 -4.40 -15.36
N ALA A 790 23.20 -4.78 -15.41
CA ALA A 790 24.19 -4.37 -14.41
C ALA A 790 24.46 -2.87 -14.46
N SER A 791 24.50 -2.29 -15.66
CA SER A 791 24.84 -0.87 -15.81
C SER A 791 23.80 0.07 -15.18
N LEU A 792 22.56 -0.35 -14.89
CA LEU A 792 21.61 0.50 -14.16
C LEU A 792 22.14 0.96 -12.80
N TYR A 793 23.06 0.19 -12.22
CA TYR A 793 23.62 0.40 -10.90
C TYR A 793 24.99 1.11 -10.90
N ASP A 794 25.58 1.38 -12.06
CA ASP A 794 26.87 2.10 -12.09
C ASP A 794 26.69 3.52 -11.56
N VAL A 795 27.63 3.95 -10.72
CA VAL A 795 27.68 5.32 -10.21
C VAL A 795 28.21 6.27 -11.30
N ILE A 796 27.32 7.12 -11.80
CA ILE A 796 27.61 8.13 -12.84
C ILE A 796 28.24 9.38 -12.22
N VAL A 797 27.77 9.77 -11.04
CA VAL A 797 28.21 10.99 -10.35
C VAL A 797 28.19 10.76 -8.84
N ASN A 798 29.19 11.30 -8.15
CA ASN A 798 29.15 11.43 -6.70
C ASN A 798 28.83 12.88 -6.33
N ILE A 799 27.81 13.08 -5.50
CA ILE A 799 27.42 14.39 -5.00
C ILE A 799 27.76 14.44 -3.52
N GLU A 800 28.52 15.45 -3.10
CA GLU A 800 28.93 15.63 -1.70
C GLU A 800 28.46 16.99 -1.20
N ALA A 801 28.12 17.07 0.09
CA ALA A 801 27.88 18.32 0.79
C ALA A 801 28.47 18.25 2.20
N THR A 802 28.84 19.39 2.76
CA THR A 802 29.29 19.51 4.16
C THR A 802 28.12 19.94 5.02
N ILE A 803 27.94 19.27 6.15
CA ILE A 803 26.94 19.58 7.17
C ILE A 803 27.65 19.91 8.46
N THR A 804 27.28 21.03 9.06
CA THR A 804 27.83 21.51 10.32
C THR A 804 26.72 21.58 11.35
N ASN A 805 26.91 20.93 12.50
CA ASN A 805 26.05 21.14 13.65
C ASN A 805 26.40 22.49 14.31
N THR A 806 25.55 23.49 14.13
CA THR A 806 25.70 24.82 14.72
C THR A 806 24.97 24.98 16.05
N GLY A 807 24.25 23.95 16.48
CA GLY A 807 23.61 23.86 17.79
C GLY A 807 24.58 23.52 18.92
N SER A 808 24.01 23.31 20.11
CA SER A 808 24.77 22.99 21.34
C SER A 808 24.62 21.54 21.80
N ILE A 809 23.89 20.70 21.05
CA ILE A 809 23.59 19.30 21.41
C ILE A 809 23.96 18.40 20.23
N ALA A 810 24.48 17.21 20.51
CA ALA A 810 24.72 16.19 19.49
C ALA A 810 23.38 15.70 18.93
N ALA A 811 23.25 15.70 17.61
CA ALA A 811 22.02 15.27 16.95
C ALA A 811 22.34 14.59 15.62
N ALA A 812 21.50 13.63 15.25
CA ALA A 812 21.59 13.00 13.94
C ALA A 812 20.78 13.80 12.92
N GLU A 813 21.43 14.15 11.81
CA GLU A 813 20.82 14.89 10.69
C GLU A 813 20.63 13.95 9.49
N VAL A 814 19.46 14.04 8.85
CA VAL A 814 19.16 13.33 7.60
C VAL A 814 19.24 14.31 6.45
N ALA A 815 20.36 14.26 5.73
CA ALA A 815 20.59 15.04 4.54
C ALA A 815 19.88 14.39 3.35
N GLN A 816 19.14 15.16 2.57
CA GLN A 816 18.32 14.64 1.48
C GLN A 816 18.74 15.28 0.15
N LEU A 817 18.87 14.45 -0.88
CA LEU A 817 19.22 14.86 -2.23
C LEU A 817 18.03 14.62 -3.16
N TYR A 818 17.60 15.69 -3.83
CA TYR A 818 16.59 15.68 -4.87
C TYR A 818 17.21 16.06 -6.21
N ILE A 819 16.75 15.40 -7.27
CA ILE A 819 17.17 15.67 -8.64
C ILE A 819 15.95 16.07 -9.48
N GLY A 820 16.07 17.19 -10.20
CA GLY A 820 15.15 17.54 -11.28
C GLY A 820 15.64 16.91 -12.57
N ILE A 821 14.96 15.87 -13.04
CA ILE A 821 15.38 15.07 -14.20
C ILE A 821 14.84 15.73 -15.50
N PRO A 822 15.69 16.09 -16.48
CA PRO A 822 15.23 16.64 -17.75
C PRO A 822 14.18 15.76 -18.42
N LYS A 823 13.15 16.37 -19.01
CA LYS A 823 12.06 15.69 -19.73
C LYS A 823 11.18 14.75 -18.89
N SER A 824 11.47 14.56 -17.60
CA SER A 824 10.67 13.66 -16.74
C SER A 824 9.31 14.21 -16.36
N GLY A 825 9.17 15.54 -16.28
CA GLY A 825 8.02 16.20 -15.65
C GLY A 825 8.11 16.29 -14.12
N LEU A 826 9.13 15.67 -13.50
CA LEU A 826 9.34 15.69 -12.06
C LEU A 826 10.37 16.77 -11.69
N PRO A 827 9.95 17.88 -11.07
CA PRO A 827 10.88 18.95 -10.68
C PRO A 827 11.81 18.53 -9.53
N ARG A 828 11.37 17.60 -8.67
CA ARG A 828 12.13 17.06 -7.54
C ARG A 828 11.82 15.58 -7.36
N ALA A 829 12.81 14.72 -7.57
CA ALA A 829 12.74 13.30 -7.25
C ALA A 829 13.82 12.96 -6.22
N LEU A 830 13.46 12.28 -5.12
CA LEU A 830 14.44 11.83 -4.13
C LEU A 830 15.40 10.84 -4.80
N ARG A 831 16.71 11.06 -4.68
CA ARG A 831 17.78 10.22 -5.24
C ARG A 831 18.97 10.04 -4.32
N GLY A 832 18.85 10.45 -3.06
CA GLY A 832 19.88 10.24 -2.07
C GLY A 832 19.43 10.67 -0.69
N PHE A 833 19.90 9.94 0.31
CA PHE A 833 19.88 10.39 1.70
C PHE A 833 21.05 9.81 2.46
N ASP A 834 21.53 10.54 3.45
CA ASP A 834 22.59 10.13 4.36
C ASP A 834 22.27 10.65 5.76
N LYS A 835 22.42 9.78 6.77
CA LYS A 835 22.09 10.08 8.16
C LYS A 835 23.35 9.97 8.99
N GLN A 836 23.74 11.08 9.64
CA GLN A 836 24.97 11.16 10.41
C GLN A 836 24.69 11.78 11.78
N LEU A 837 25.22 11.16 12.85
CA LEU A 837 25.28 11.77 14.18
C LEU A 837 26.44 12.78 14.20
N ILE A 838 26.13 14.05 14.45
CA ILE A 838 27.12 15.14 14.37
C ILE A 838 27.22 15.84 15.73
N GLN A 839 28.43 15.94 16.26
CA GLN A 839 28.69 16.64 17.52
C GLN A 839 28.60 18.16 17.36
N PRO A 840 28.31 18.94 18.43
CA PRO A 840 28.28 20.40 18.36
C PRO A 840 29.58 20.99 17.78
N GLY A 841 29.46 21.87 16.79
CA GLY A 841 30.59 22.50 16.10
C GLY A 841 31.38 21.58 15.15
N GLN A 842 30.98 20.31 15.00
CA GLN A 842 31.61 19.39 14.07
C GLN A 842 31.04 19.57 12.66
N ASN A 843 31.93 19.48 11.67
CA ASN A 843 31.58 19.36 10.26
C ASN A 843 31.69 17.90 9.82
N THR A 844 30.72 17.42 9.04
CA THR A 844 30.72 16.08 8.43
C THR A 844 30.39 16.22 6.95
N THR A 845 31.08 15.47 6.09
CA THR A 845 30.73 15.38 4.66
C THR A 845 29.77 14.22 4.46
N VAL A 846 28.61 14.52 3.87
CA VAL A 846 27.67 13.51 3.37
C VAL A 846 27.92 13.24 1.90
N SER A 847 27.72 12.00 1.45
CA SER A 847 28.00 11.56 0.09
C SER A 847 26.83 10.80 -0.51
N PHE A 848 26.44 11.18 -1.72
CA PHE A 848 25.34 10.58 -2.48
C PHE A 848 25.88 10.01 -3.80
N PRO A 849 26.18 8.70 -3.86
CA PRO A 849 26.51 8.05 -5.11
C PRO A 849 25.25 7.90 -5.96
N ILE A 850 25.22 8.53 -7.14
CA ILE A 850 24.06 8.53 -8.02
C ILE A 850 24.27 7.56 -9.16
N ARG A 851 23.38 6.57 -9.23
CA ARG A 851 23.41 5.48 -10.20
C ARG A 851 22.88 5.95 -11.55
N ARG A 852 23.13 5.18 -12.61
CA ARG A 852 22.52 5.44 -13.93
C ARG A 852 21.00 5.49 -13.85
N ARG A 853 20.36 4.50 -13.20
CA ARG A 853 18.90 4.44 -13.04
C ARG A 853 18.33 5.69 -12.36
N ASP A 854 19.06 6.26 -11.41
CA ASP A 854 18.65 7.47 -10.68
C ASP A 854 18.47 8.69 -11.59
N LEU A 855 19.18 8.71 -12.72
CA LEU A 855 19.17 9.80 -13.71
C LEU A 855 18.37 9.46 -14.98
N SER A 856 17.83 8.24 -15.07
CA SER A 856 17.14 7.73 -16.25
C SER A 856 15.61 7.90 -16.19
N ILE A 857 14.98 7.78 -17.36
CA ILE A 857 13.52 7.70 -17.57
C ILE A 857 13.22 6.40 -18.30
N TRP A 858 12.09 5.77 -18.01
CA TRP A 858 11.63 4.62 -18.78
C TRP A 858 11.05 5.05 -20.13
N ASP A 859 11.69 4.62 -21.22
CA ASP A 859 11.19 4.83 -22.58
C ASP A 859 10.27 3.68 -22.98
N THR A 860 8.97 3.97 -23.09
CA THR A 860 7.93 2.97 -23.37
C THR A 860 7.97 2.44 -24.81
N VAL A 861 8.65 3.13 -25.74
CA VAL A 861 8.80 2.68 -27.13
C VAL A 861 10.00 1.74 -27.25
N GLN A 862 11.14 2.13 -26.67
CA GLN A 862 12.35 1.30 -26.65
C GLN A 862 12.24 0.13 -25.67
N GLN A 863 11.34 0.22 -24.67
CA GLN A 863 11.27 -0.69 -23.53
C GLN A 863 12.62 -0.77 -22.80
N GLN A 864 13.22 0.41 -22.53
CA GLN A 864 14.53 0.56 -21.89
C GLN A 864 14.56 1.77 -20.97
N TRP A 865 15.41 1.71 -19.95
CA TRP A 865 15.82 2.89 -19.18
C TRP A 865 16.77 3.74 -19.99
N THR A 866 16.40 4.98 -20.28
CA THR A 866 17.21 5.91 -21.07
C THR A 866 17.79 7.01 -20.21
N LEU A 867 19.11 7.20 -20.29
CA LEU A 867 19.80 8.28 -19.59
C LEU A 867 19.53 9.60 -20.34
N GLN A 868 19.07 10.62 -19.62
CA GLN A 868 18.69 11.88 -20.26
C GLN A 868 19.90 12.79 -20.48
N GLN A 869 20.13 13.20 -21.73
CA GLN A 869 21.07 14.29 -21.99
C GLN A 869 20.47 15.63 -21.56
N GLY A 870 21.32 16.48 -20.96
CA GLY A 870 20.95 17.84 -20.56
C GLY A 870 21.38 18.21 -19.14
N SER A 871 20.77 19.28 -18.65
CA SER A 871 21.07 19.89 -17.36
C SER A 871 20.09 19.40 -16.29
N TYR A 872 20.61 18.68 -15.30
CA TYR A 872 19.89 18.21 -14.12
C TYR A 872 20.02 19.23 -12.99
N ASN A 873 18.91 19.53 -12.33
CA ASN A 873 18.91 20.36 -11.13
C ASN A 873 19.26 19.48 -9.92
N VAL A 874 20.36 19.79 -9.23
CA VAL A 874 20.81 19.09 -8.02
C VAL A 874 20.41 19.93 -6.81
N MET A 875 19.63 19.36 -5.90
CA MET A 875 19.10 20.06 -4.72
C MET A 875 19.38 19.24 -3.46
N VAL A 876 20.18 19.77 -2.54
CA VAL A 876 20.45 19.14 -1.24
C VAL A 876 19.79 19.96 -0.14
N GLY A 877 19.08 19.31 0.78
CA GLY A 877 18.30 19.99 1.80
C GLY A 877 17.92 19.12 2.99
N LYS A 878 17.15 19.73 3.91
CA LYS A 878 16.63 19.10 5.13
C LYS A 878 15.30 18.37 4.90
N SER A 879 14.57 18.76 3.85
CA SER A 879 13.31 18.16 3.39
C SER A 879 13.06 18.54 1.93
N VAL A 880 12.00 18.00 1.30
CA VAL A 880 11.70 18.32 -0.10
C VAL A 880 11.38 19.80 -0.35
N LEU A 881 10.92 20.54 0.66
CA LEU A 881 10.63 21.98 0.55
C LEU A 881 11.71 22.88 1.19
N ASP A 882 12.62 22.30 1.97
CA ASP A 882 13.71 23.02 2.63
C ASP A 882 15.06 22.71 1.97
N ILE A 883 15.26 23.29 0.78
CA ILE A 883 16.48 23.13 -0.02
C ILE A 883 17.53 24.15 0.42
N GLN A 884 18.69 23.64 0.83
CA GLN A 884 19.77 24.43 1.38
C GLN A 884 20.85 24.75 0.33
N LEU A 885 21.12 23.80 -0.56
CA LEU A 885 22.14 23.91 -1.60
C LEU A 885 21.54 23.56 -2.95
N ASN A 886 21.86 24.37 -3.96
CA ASN A 886 21.48 24.12 -5.35
C ASN A 886 22.75 23.99 -6.20
N GLY A 887 22.73 23.06 -7.14
CA GLY A 887 23.79 22.83 -8.10
C GLY A 887 23.25 22.32 -9.42
N THR A 888 24.15 22.05 -10.34
CA THR A 888 23.81 21.57 -11.67
C THR A 888 24.73 20.42 -12.05
N LEU A 889 24.14 19.38 -12.62
CA LEU A 889 24.85 18.28 -13.27
C LEU A 889 24.54 18.33 -14.77
N ILE A 890 25.57 18.24 -15.60
CA ILE A 890 25.42 18.18 -17.07
C ILE A 890 25.81 16.78 -17.54
N ILE A 891 24.92 16.16 -18.31
CA ILE A 891 25.19 14.93 -19.05
C ILE A 891 25.13 15.29 -20.54
N ASP A 892 26.28 15.20 -21.21
CA ASP A 892 26.46 15.54 -22.63
C ASP A 892 26.10 14.39 -23.58
#